data_AF-A0A6F8PKJ7-F1
#
_entry.id   AF-A0A6F8PKJ7-F1
#
_cell.length_a   1.000
_cell.length_b   1.000
_cell.length_c   1.000
_cell.angle_alpha   90.00
_cell.angle_beta   90.00
_cell.angle_gamma   90.00
#
_symmetry.space_group_name_H-M   'P 1'
#
loop_
_entity.id
_entity.type
_entity.pdbx_description
1 polymer ?
#
loop_
_entity_poly.entity_id
_entity_poly.type
_entity_poly.pdbx_seq_one_letter_code
_entity_poly.pdbx_strand_id
1 'polypeptide(L)'
;MGLLTCFKTPAQGFAKSLNNQRSYPLLGLIALVFSLLSSPQGFANAPLQSSENVSNAKAALTYRLAVLAYRDKPSTHKRWQPLVDYLNQKFYPVSFQLEVLHLAELETAVQQHQVDFVLTQPAHYVLLTYQSGLTSPLASLINLEGDFATDRFGGVIFTRHDRDDLVTLEDIKGQRIAAAATSSLGAYEMQAYELLKHGVRLPGQATLIETGQPQSLALEAVLSGQADVGFVRTGVLEGLVKKGKLDMGQLKLINAQRLPDFPFVTSTALYPEWPFAAMPHVDKEVARQVAAALLSIPSMGDLARSMNIAGFNIAGDYRTIDALMRELRLAPFDKETFTLRDFVDMWFTELLIGLGVFVFWVMATLFFMVQRQRLLSQERNRLEVALNQVRLLNQAVDQSPEAIVITDSEGHINYMNPMFLDMTGYSETEMLGKNPRVLQSGLTPVEQYEAMWAILKEGKVWRGELSNRRKDGSVYPAQAIISPVKNAMGKVTHYLGIQRDLTERKRREKRIEELLYQDEVTQVANRNKLIETLDKCLQANNTYPVKGCLVLINITRFKFINQLHGMEVGDGVLCAVAQRLSIVYGSRGLVARLAADHFAIFCENRVEKSKVDEWIEQMGQLAATALEPRLEVGRKRFMLEACFGVGAFRQAEGQLPIDAINQVFNQAGMALRAARQPNAIRLQIYNAQMMAEQLEKHHLQSELAHAIKDQQLRLFVQPQVSQGQELVGLECLVRWQHPEKGLLPPGHFITLAEESDLIVSLGEWVMEQACAILAQVQKIQPNIRVAVNISPKHFRQAYFNAQCLGYLAAAGANPKGLMIEITESLFVDDLDEVIAKMTELKKHGIRFSIDDFGTGYSSLSYLQHLPVDELKIDRAFILGMERYGLEGSLVSSIYAMAQQMQLEVVAEGIENTTQWQRLARFDQLQLQGFLFAKPQFYPDWLKTWQSTINV
;
A
#
# COMPACT_ATOMS: atom_id res chain seq x y z
N MET A 1 -37.32 21.71 20.99
CA MET A 1 -38.21 21.10 22.01
C MET A 1 -39.52 21.86 22.01
N GLY A 2 -40.69 21.23 22.11
CA GLY A 2 -40.96 19.79 22.20
C GLY A 2 -42.47 19.49 22.23
N LEU A 3 -42.81 18.25 22.65
CA LEU A 3 -44.16 17.69 22.87
C LEU A 3 -44.97 17.44 21.57
N LEU A 4 -45.20 16.19 21.17
CA LEU A 4 -46.05 15.11 21.73
C LEU A 4 -47.52 15.13 21.24
N THR A 5 -47.87 14.07 20.52
CA THR A 5 -49.16 13.35 20.48
C THR A 5 -50.41 13.90 19.76
N CYS A 6 -51.19 12.91 19.28
CA CYS A 6 -52.65 12.85 19.10
C CYS A 6 -53.30 13.08 17.70
N PHE A 7 -53.41 11.94 17.00
CA PHE A 7 -54.67 11.35 16.50
C PHE A 7 -55.35 11.77 15.17
N LYS A 8 -55.87 10.71 14.54
CA LYS A 8 -56.99 10.61 13.57
C LYS A 8 -56.71 10.85 12.07
N THR A 9 -56.49 9.72 11.41
CA THR A 9 -57.15 9.29 10.15
C THR A 9 -58.58 9.85 9.97
N PRO A 10 -59.02 10.08 8.72
CA PRO A 10 -59.57 8.97 7.93
C PRO A 10 -58.86 8.73 6.59
N ALA A 11 -58.89 7.46 6.17
CA ALA A 11 -58.63 7.04 4.80
C ALA A 11 -59.96 6.96 4.01
N GLN A 12 -59.86 6.63 2.72
CA GLN A 12 -60.97 6.37 1.77
C GLN A 12 -61.69 7.65 1.27
N GLY A 13 -61.98 7.82 -0.01
CA GLY A 13 -61.71 6.97 -1.19
C GLY A 13 -62.02 7.75 -2.48
N PHE A 14 -62.31 7.15 -3.64
CA PHE A 14 -62.56 5.73 -3.93
C PHE A 14 -62.60 5.54 -5.47
N ALA A 15 -62.33 4.31 -5.96
CA ALA A 15 -62.73 3.78 -7.29
C ALA A 15 -62.16 4.44 -8.56
N LYS A 16 -62.05 3.75 -9.72
CA LYS A 16 -62.21 2.33 -10.11
C LYS A 16 -61.42 2.15 -11.43
N SER A 17 -60.80 1.00 -11.72
CA SER A 17 -61.31 -0.09 -12.60
C SER A 17 -60.09 -0.57 -13.42
N LEU A 18 -59.83 -1.82 -13.84
CA LEU A 18 -60.39 -3.17 -13.65
C LEU A 18 -59.18 -4.13 -13.84
N ASN A 19 -58.94 -5.13 -12.98
CA ASN A 19 -59.30 -6.56 -13.18
C ASN A 19 -58.71 -7.23 -14.46
N ASN A 20 -58.11 -8.44 -14.44
CA ASN A 20 -57.84 -9.38 -13.34
C ASN A 20 -56.94 -10.57 -13.76
N GLN A 21 -56.38 -11.26 -12.75
CA GLN A 21 -55.86 -12.65 -12.67
C GLN A 21 -54.40 -12.88 -13.10
N ARG A 22 -53.54 -13.62 -12.37
CA ARG A 22 -53.63 -14.45 -11.13
C ARG A 22 -52.18 -14.59 -10.55
N SER A 23 -51.83 -15.02 -9.33
CA SER A 23 -52.49 -15.71 -8.20
C SER A 23 -51.82 -15.29 -6.84
N TYR A 24 -52.10 -15.99 -5.74
CA TYR A 24 -51.54 -15.85 -4.38
C TYR A 24 -51.26 -17.27 -3.77
N PRO A 25 -51.12 -17.54 -2.44
CA PRO A 25 -50.85 -16.71 -1.23
C PRO A 25 -49.83 -17.30 -0.19
N LEU A 26 -49.50 -16.53 0.86
CA LEU A 26 -49.58 -16.87 2.32
C LEU A 26 -49.17 -15.60 3.13
N LEU A 27 -49.97 -15.07 4.09
CA LEU A 27 -49.98 -15.37 5.55
C LEU A 27 -48.58 -15.50 6.20
N GLY A 28 -48.27 -14.94 7.38
CA GLY A 28 -49.04 -14.09 8.30
C GLY A 28 -48.47 -14.13 9.73
N LEU A 29 -48.19 -12.95 10.30
CA LEU A 29 -48.02 -12.57 11.73
C LEU A 29 -47.46 -13.55 12.81
N ILE A 30 -46.49 -13.00 13.58
CA ILE A 30 -46.36 -13.03 15.06
C ILE A 30 -45.62 -14.19 15.79
N ALA A 31 -44.97 -13.78 16.90
CA ALA A 31 -44.54 -14.51 18.11
C ALA A 31 -43.08 -14.98 18.26
N LEU A 32 -42.39 -14.14 19.01
CA LEU A 32 -41.16 -14.26 19.81
C LEU A 32 -41.11 -15.47 20.81
N VAL A 33 -39.86 -15.82 21.18
CA VAL A 33 -39.32 -16.45 22.42
C VAL A 33 -39.36 -17.97 22.73
N PHE A 34 -38.15 -18.48 23.04
CA PHE A 34 -37.67 -19.19 24.26
C PHE A 34 -36.95 -20.56 24.11
N SER A 35 -35.73 -20.58 24.67
CA SER A 35 -34.97 -21.68 25.30
C SER A 35 -34.62 -22.98 24.55
N LEU A 36 -33.31 -23.11 24.22
CA LEU A 36 -32.31 -23.97 24.90
C LEU A 36 -32.61 -25.44 25.28
N LEU A 37 -31.53 -26.25 25.14
CA LEU A 37 -31.26 -27.60 25.68
C LEU A 37 -31.80 -28.82 24.92
N SER A 38 -30.91 -29.53 24.22
CA SER A 38 -30.49 -30.90 24.58
C SER A 38 -29.24 -31.35 23.81
N SER A 39 -28.53 -32.34 24.36
CA SER A 39 -27.10 -32.62 24.12
C SER A 39 -26.90 -33.87 23.19
N PRO A 40 -25.67 -34.34 22.92
CA PRO A 40 -25.36 -35.06 21.67
C PRO A 40 -25.29 -36.58 21.78
N GLN A 41 -25.34 -37.26 20.61
CA GLN A 41 -24.73 -38.58 20.32
C GLN A 41 -24.72 -38.80 18.78
N GLY A 42 -23.83 -39.60 18.19
CA GLY A 42 -22.84 -40.48 18.83
C GLY A 42 -21.63 -40.81 17.95
N PHE A 43 -20.67 -41.52 18.56
CA PHE A 43 -19.39 -41.94 17.98
C PHE A 43 -19.48 -43.23 17.16
N ALA A 44 -18.54 -43.42 16.24
CA ALA A 44 -18.02 -44.74 15.87
C ALA A 44 -16.49 -44.71 15.63
N ASN A 45 -15.77 -45.19 16.64
CA ASN A 45 -14.40 -45.74 16.68
C ASN A 45 -14.03 -46.56 15.42
N ALA A 46 -12.77 -46.86 15.04
CA ALA A 46 -11.38 -46.66 15.53
C ALA A 46 -10.41 -47.25 14.44
N PRO A 47 -9.08 -47.46 14.62
CA PRO A 47 -8.18 -47.22 15.77
C PRO A 47 -6.86 -46.48 15.46
N LEU A 48 -6.06 -46.27 16.51
CA LEU A 48 -4.66 -45.86 16.42
C LEU A 48 -3.72 -47.03 16.11
N GLN A 49 -2.74 -46.76 15.26
CA GLN A 49 -1.37 -47.30 15.24
C GLN A 49 -0.51 -46.12 14.78
N SER A 50 0.72 -45.84 15.20
CA SER A 50 1.71 -46.39 16.14
C SER A 50 2.93 -45.50 15.85
N SER A 51 3.63 -45.02 16.87
CA SER A 51 4.82 -44.18 16.65
C SER A 51 5.98 -45.00 16.07
N GLU A 52 6.46 -44.64 14.88
CA GLU A 52 7.81 -45.02 14.43
C GLU A 52 8.65 -43.79 14.18
N ASN A 53 9.89 -43.83 14.69
CA ASN A 53 10.92 -42.87 14.38
C ASN A 53 11.29 -43.00 12.90
N VAL A 54 11.09 -41.94 12.10
CA VAL A 54 11.72 -41.84 10.78
C VAL A 54 12.84 -40.80 10.86
N SER A 55 13.99 -41.21 10.32
CA SER A 55 15.24 -40.47 10.30
C SER A 55 15.15 -39.15 9.52
N ASN A 56 16.11 -38.26 9.81
CA ASN A 56 16.37 -37.07 9.00
C ASN A 56 16.77 -37.46 7.56
N ALA A 57 15.78 -37.50 6.66
CA ALA A 57 15.96 -37.28 5.24
C ALA A 57 15.23 -35.98 4.89
N LYS A 58 15.94 -34.99 4.31
CA LYS A 58 15.29 -33.79 3.77
C LYS A 58 14.32 -34.23 2.66
N ALA A 59 13.03 -34.10 2.90
CA ALA A 59 12.02 -34.35 1.89
C ALA A 59 12.24 -33.40 0.69
N ALA A 60 12.08 -33.93 -0.52
CA ALA A 60 12.09 -33.13 -1.74
C ALA A 60 10.95 -32.11 -1.68
N LEU A 61 11.26 -30.81 -1.85
CA LEU A 61 10.22 -29.80 -2.01
C LEU A 61 9.51 -30.04 -3.34
N THR A 62 8.18 -30.17 -3.28
CA THR A 62 7.33 -30.44 -4.44
C THR A 62 6.52 -29.18 -4.76
N TYR A 63 6.65 -28.66 -5.98
CA TYR A 63 5.86 -27.54 -6.51
C TYR A 63 4.77 -28.03 -7.46
N ARG A 64 3.61 -27.38 -7.44
CA ARG A 64 2.46 -27.69 -8.31
C ARG A 64 2.40 -26.68 -9.46
N LEU A 65 2.56 -27.18 -10.68
CA LEU A 65 2.34 -26.43 -11.91
C LEU A 65 0.91 -26.66 -12.39
N ALA A 66 0.07 -25.65 -12.25
CA ALA A 66 -1.30 -25.67 -12.74
C ALA A 66 -1.39 -25.13 -14.18
N VAL A 67 -2.08 -25.88 -15.05
CA VAL A 67 -2.29 -25.52 -16.45
C VAL A 67 -3.78 -25.46 -16.77
N LEU A 68 -4.21 -24.36 -17.41
CA LEU A 68 -5.61 -24.14 -17.78
C LEU A 68 -6.08 -25.13 -18.87
N ALA A 69 -7.11 -25.90 -18.54
CA ALA A 69 -7.78 -26.84 -19.43
C ALA A 69 -8.92 -26.17 -20.21
N TYR A 70 -8.64 -25.82 -21.47
CA TYR A 70 -9.64 -25.32 -22.43
C TYR A 70 -10.36 -26.44 -23.22
N ARG A 71 -9.87 -27.67 -23.11
CA ARG A 71 -10.50 -28.90 -23.63
C ARG A 71 -10.65 -29.89 -22.49
N ASP A 72 -10.81 -31.17 -22.79
CA ASP A 72 -10.75 -32.23 -21.80
C ASP A 72 -9.42 -32.21 -21.02
N LYS A 73 -9.50 -32.50 -19.72
CA LYS A 73 -8.32 -32.58 -18.85
C LYS A 73 -7.31 -33.65 -19.29
N PRO A 74 -7.71 -34.87 -19.71
CA PRO A 74 -6.76 -35.91 -20.13
C PRO A 74 -5.84 -35.51 -21.30
N SER A 75 -6.39 -34.90 -22.36
CA SER A 75 -5.57 -34.44 -23.50
C SER A 75 -4.64 -33.30 -23.11
N THR A 76 -5.11 -32.38 -22.25
CA THR A 76 -4.32 -31.28 -21.70
C THR A 76 -3.18 -31.81 -20.82
N HIS A 77 -3.43 -32.79 -19.95
CA HIS A 77 -2.41 -33.43 -19.13
C HIS A 77 -1.34 -34.12 -20.00
N LYS A 78 -1.76 -34.88 -21.02
CA LYS A 78 -0.82 -35.53 -21.94
C LYS A 78 0.05 -34.52 -22.70
N ARG A 79 -0.50 -33.35 -23.05
CA ARG A 79 0.24 -32.27 -23.74
C ARG A 79 1.35 -31.67 -22.87
N TRP A 80 1.11 -31.49 -21.58
CA TRP A 80 2.02 -30.72 -20.70
C TRP A 80 2.90 -31.57 -19.79
N GLN A 81 2.67 -32.88 -19.66
CA GLN A 81 3.54 -33.78 -18.89
C GLN A 81 5.03 -33.70 -19.30
N PRO A 82 5.41 -33.62 -20.59
CA PRO A 82 6.83 -33.52 -20.97
C PRO A 82 7.55 -32.30 -20.39
N LEU A 83 6.83 -31.20 -20.10
CA LEU A 83 7.41 -30.02 -19.45
C LEU A 83 7.81 -30.34 -18.01
N VAL A 84 6.91 -31.00 -17.27
CA VAL A 84 7.15 -31.38 -15.87
C VAL A 84 8.25 -32.44 -15.79
N ASP A 85 8.31 -33.37 -16.74
CA ASP A 85 9.40 -34.35 -16.83
C ASP A 85 10.76 -33.66 -17.09
N TYR A 86 10.81 -32.64 -17.96
CA TYR A 86 12.01 -31.83 -18.20
C TYR A 86 12.44 -31.03 -16.96
N LEU A 87 11.49 -30.37 -16.27
CA LEU A 87 11.78 -29.65 -15.02
C LEU A 87 12.33 -30.61 -13.95
N ASN A 88 11.71 -31.78 -13.76
CA ASN A 88 12.18 -32.81 -12.84
C ASN A 88 13.56 -33.41 -13.18
N GLN A 89 14.03 -33.30 -14.43
CA GLN A 89 15.40 -33.67 -14.82
C GLN A 89 16.41 -32.54 -14.57
N LYS A 90 15.98 -31.28 -14.67
CA LYS A 90 16.81 -30.09 -14.44
C LYS A 90 16.99 -29.77 -12.96
N PHE A 91 15.99 -30.07 -12.15
CA PHE A 91 15.93 -29.70 -10.74
C PHE A 91 16.05 -30.93 -9.83
N TYR A 92 17.04 -30.90 -8.92
CA TYR A 92 17.20 -31.88 -7.86
C TYR A 92 17.80 -31.18 -6.63
N PRO A 93 17.27 -31.39 -5.41
CA PRO A 93 16.23 -32.33 -5.00
C PRO A 93 14.79 -31.74 -5.02
N VAL A 94 14.52 -30.75 -5.87
CA VAL A 94 13.17 -30.17 -6.05
C VAL A 94 12.39 -30.99 -7.08
N SER A 95 11.08 -31.19 -6.87
CA SER A 95 10.20 -31.85 -7.83
C SER A 95 8.99 -30.99 -8.21
N PHE A 96 8.40 -31.32 -9.36
CA PHE A 96 7.25 -30.64 -9.96
C PHE A 96 6.13 -31.65 -10.22
N GLN A 97 4.89 -31.26 -9.95
CA GLN A 97 3.67 -32.00 -10.25
C GLN A 97 2.75 -31.20 -11.17
N LEU A 98 2.10 -31.88 -12.12
CA LEU A 98 1.17 -31.26 -13.07
C LEU A 98 -0.26 -31.28 -12.51
N GLU A 99 -0.88 -30.12 -12.41
CA GLU A 99 -2.32 -29.98 -12.14
C GLU A 99 -3.03 -29.41 -13.37
N VAL A 100 -4.18 -29.99 -13.73
CA VAL A 100 -4.93 -29.61 -14.93
C VAL A 100 -6.33 -29.19 -14.53
N LEU A 101 -6.58 -27.88 -14.59
CA LEU A 101 -7.72 -27.21 -13.97
C LEU A 101 -8.50 -26.39 -15.02
N HIS A 102 -9.83 -26.43 -14.97
CA HIS A 102 -10.69 -25.49 -15.68
C HIS A 102 -10.66 -24.11 -14.99
N LEU A 103 -11.19 -23.08 -15.65
CA LEU A 103 -11.07 -21.68 -15.23
C LEU A 103 -11.43 -21.45 -13.75
N ALA A 104 -12.65 -21.78 -13.34
CA ALA A 104 -13.11 -21.59 -11.95
C ALA A 104 -12.37 -22.48 -10.92
N GLU A 105 -11.86 -23.65 -11.32
CA GLU A 105 -11.04 -24.50 -10.45
C GLU A 105 -9.66 -23.87 -10.24
N LEU A 106 -9.08 -23.29 -11.29
CA LEU A 106 -7.80 -22.59 -11.25
C LEU A 106 -7.89 -21.31 -10.42
N GLU A 107 -8.94 -20.50 -10.59
CA GLU A 107 -9.22 -19.34 -9.73
C GLU A 107 -9.31 -19.75 -8.25
N THR A 108 -10.08 -20.80 -7.96
CA THR A 108 -10.24 -21.33 -6.60
C THR A 108 -8.91 -21.82 -6.02
N ALA A 109 -8.12 -22.57 -6.79
CA ALA A 109 -6.85 -23.13 -6.35
C ALA A 109 -5.78 -22.04 -6.13
N VAL A 110 -5.76 -21.00 -6.99
CA VAL A 110 -4.92 -19.81 -6.83
C VAL A 110 -5.29 -19.04 -5.55
N GLN A 111 -6.56 -18.73 -5.34
CA GLN A 111 -7.04 -18.04 -4.12
C GLN A 111 -6.75 -18.86 -2.85
N GLN A 112 -6.83 -20.19 -2.91
CA GLN A 112 -6.55 -21.09 -1.79
C GLN A 112 -5.05 -21.44 -1.63
N HIS A 113 -4.16 -20.86 -2.44
CA HIS A 113 -2.70 -21.13 -2.44
C HIS A 113 -2.38 -22.65 -2.63
N GLN A 114 -3.20 -23.32 -3.44
CA GLN A 114 -3.09 -24.74 -3.79
C GLN A 114 -2.24 -24.99 -5.04
N VAL A 115 -1.69 -23.95 -5.66
CA VAL A 115 -0.81 -24.05 -6.83
C VAL A 115 0.40 -23.15 -6.60
N ASP A 116 1.49 -23.43 -7.31
CA ASP A 116 2.76 -22.72 -7.12
C ASP A 116 3.18 -22.01 -8.43
N PHE A 117 2.98 -22.65 -9.57
CA PHE A 117 3.14 -22.07 -10.90
C PHE A 117 1.85 -22.17 -11.70
N VAL A 118 1.59 -21.20 -12.56
CA VAL A 118 0.36 -21.10 -13.36
C VAL A 118 0.69 -20.83 -14.82
N LEU A 119 0.18 -21.68 -15.72
CA LEU A 119 0.14 -21.46 -17.17
C LEU A 119 -1.30 -21.30 -17.62
N THR A 120 -1.68 -20.09 -18.04
CA THR A 120 -3.10 -19.74 -18.24
C THR A 120 -3.33 -18.80 -19.42
N GLN A 121 -4.58 -18.42 -19.69
CA GLN A 121 -4.92 -17.50 -20.77
C GLN A 121 -4.57 -16.04 -20.43
N PRO A 122 -4.19 -15.20 -21.40
CA PRO A 122 -3.67 -13.85 -21.13
C PRO A 122 -4.62 -12.92 -20.33
N ALA A 123 -5.91 -12.86 -20.67
CA ALA A 123 -6.88 -12.05 -19.91
C ALA A 123 -7.13 -12.60 -18.49
N HIS A 124 -7.15 -13.93 -18.35
CA HIS A 124 -7.28 -14.57 -17.04
C HIS A 124 -6.05 -14.34 -16.14
N TYR A 125 -4.84 -14.29 -16.72
CA TYR A 125 -3.64 -13.91 -15.99
C TYR A 125 -3.77 -12.51 -15.36
N VAL A 126 -4.23 -11.51 -16.13
CA VAL A 126 -4.46 -10.15 -15.60
C VAL A 126 -5.44 -10.18 -14.43
N LEU A 127 -6.57 -10.90 -14.56
CA LEU A 127 -7.55 -11.08 -13.47
C LEU A 127 -6.92 -11.68 -12.20
N LEU A 128 -6.16 -12.77 -12.34
CA LEU A 128 -5.48 -13.42 -11.22
C LEU A 128 -4.43 -12.51 -10.56
N THR A 129 -3.70 -11.70 -11.33
CA THR A 129 -2.74 -10.72 -10.81
C THR A 129 -3.43 -9.68 -9.92
N TYR A 130 -4.59 -9.15 -10.32
CA TYR A 130 -5.35 -8.22 -9.46
C TYR A 130 -5.98 -8.89 -8.22
N GLN A 131 -6.44 -10.14 -8.34
CA GLN A 131 -7.15 -10.82 -7.25
C GLN A 131 -6.24 -11.53 -6.24
N SER A 132 -5.07 -12.02 -6.68
CA SER A 132 -4.20 -12.90 -5.90
C SER A 132 -2.72 -12.55 -6.02
N GLY A 133 -2.38 -11.44 -6.69
CA GLY A 133 -1.06 -10.83 -6.64
C GLY A 133 0.05 -11.60 -7.35
N LEU A 134 -0.29 -12.47 -8.32
CA LEU A 134 0.66 -13.27 -9.10
C LEU A 134 1.90 -12.46 -9.49
N THR A 135 3.07 -13.11 -9.53
CA THR A 135 4.26 -12.44 -10.06
C THR A 135 4.02 -12.03 -11.51
N SER A 136 4.72 -11.00 -11.95
CA SER A 136 4.91 -10.74 -13.37
C SER A 136 5.38 -12.03 -14.08
N PRO A 137 5.02 -12.26 -15.35
CA PRO A 137 5.23 -13.57 -15.95
C PRO A 137 6.72 -13.87 -16.11
N LEU A 138 7.05 -15.15 -15.96
CA LEU A 138 8.40 -15.69 -16.08
C LEU A 138 8.77 -15.94 -17.55
N ALA A 139 7.80 -16.37 -18.36
CA ALA A 139 7.92 -16.61 -19.79
C ALA A 139 6.54 -16.50 -20.47
N SER A 140 6.53 -16.35 -21.79
CA SER A 140 5.32 -16.47 -22.62
C SER A 140 5.46 -17.62 -23.61
N LEU A 141 4.35 -18.22 -23.99
CA LEU A 141 4.35 -19.35 -24.90
C LEU A 141 4.64 -18.93 -26.35
N ILE A 142 5.43 -19.71 -27.09
CA ILE A 142 5.48 -19.62 -28.55
C ILE A 142 4.62 -20.76 -29.11
N ASN A 143 3.45 -20.44 -29.64
CA ASN A 143 2.57 -21.42 -30.26
C ASN A 143 3.12 -21.88 -31.63
N LEU A 144 2.68 -23.07 -32.04
CA LEU A 144 2.95 -23.63 -33.36
C LEU A 144 1.63 -23.65 -34.16
N GLU A 145 1.49 -22.70 -35.10
CA GLU A 145 0.30 -22.55 -35.93
C GLU A 145 0.60 -23.00 -37.36
N GLY A 146 0.28 -24.27 -37.64
CA GLY A 146 0.67 -24.91 -38.88
C GLY A 146 2.17 -25.17 -38.89
N ASP A 147 2.91 -24.48 -39.76
CA ASP A 147 4.37 -24.59 -39.88
C ASP A 147 5.09 -23.34 -39.34
N PHE A 148 4.34 -22.37 -38.78
CA PHE A 148 4.86 -21.11 -38.26
C PHE A 148 4.88 -21.09 -36.72
N ALA A 149 5.94 -20.52 -36.16
CA ALA A 149 6.06 -20.21 -34.74
C ALA A 149 5.54 -18.79 -34.46
N THR A 150 4.65 -18.63 -33.49
CA THR A 150 4.05 -17.32 -33.13
C THR A 150 4.09 -17.09 -31.62
N ASP A 151 4.68 -15.97 -31.19
CA ASP A 151 4.74 -15.53 -29.77
C ASP A 151 3.56 -14.63 -29.37
N ARG A 152 2.76 -14.24 -30.36
CA ARG A 152 1.62 -13.33 -30.30
C ARG A 152 0.52 -13.82 -31.23
N PHE A 153 -0.70 -13.35 -31.00
CA PHE A 153 -1.86 -13.60 -31.87
C PHE A 153 -2.73 -12.35 -32.01
N GLY A 154 -3.59 -12.32 -33.03
CA GLY A 154 -4.54 -11.24 -33.29
C GLY A 154 -5.97 -11.74 -33.43
N GLY A 155 -6.91 -10.80 -33.49
CA GLY A 155 -8.30 -11.06 -33.83
C GLY A 155 -8.52 -10.88 -35.33
N VAL A 156 -9.36 -11.73 -35.91
CA VAL A 156 -9.83 -11.61 -37.30
C VAL A 156 -11.32 -11.31 -37.28
N ILE A 157 -11.69 -10.25 -37.99
CA ILE A 157 -13.07 -9.83 -38.23
C ILE A 157 -13.35 -10.10 -39.71
N PHE A 158 -14.34 -10.93 -40.00
CA PHE A 158 -14.67 -11.33 -41.37
C PHE A 158 -16.17 -11.29 -41.63
N THR A 159 -16.53 -11.18 -42.90
CA THR A 159 -17.90 -11.34 -43.41
C THR A 159 -17.85 -12.16 -44.69
N ARG A 160 -19.01 -12.48 -45.27
CA ARG A 160 -19.08 -13.16 -46.55
C ARG A 160 -18.63 -12.24 -47.68
N HIS A 161 -18.10 -12.81 -48.75
CA HIS A 161 -17.59 -12.06 -49.89
C HIS A 161 -18.67 -11.25 -50.63
N ASP A 162 -19.94 -11.68 -50.59
CA ASP A 162 -21.09 -11.06 -51.25
C ASP A 162 -21.67 -9.82 -50.52
N ARG A 163 -21.12 -9.43 -49.36
CA ARG A 163 -21.65 -8.36 -48.51
C ARG A 163 -21.00 -7.00 -48.75
N ASP A 164 -21.30 -6.36 -49.88
CA ASP A 164 -20.72 -5.05 -50.25
C ASP A 164 -21.03 -3.90 -49.28
N ASP A 165 -22.04 -4.06 -48.41
CA ASP A 165 -22.40 -3.12 -47.34
C ASP A 165 -21.44 -3.14 -46.14
N LEU A 166 -20.54 -4.12 -46.04
CA LEU A 166 -19.60 -4.29 -44.94
C LEU A 166 -18.15 -4.15 -45.44
N VAL A 167 -17.57 -2.96 -45.29
CA VAL A 167 -16.21 -2.65 -45.77
C VAL A 167 -15.31 -2.14 -44.64
N THR A 168 -15.86 -1.29 -43.77
CA THR A 168 -15.17 -0.66 -42.64
C THR A 168 -15.64 -1.25 -41.31
N LEU A 169 -14.92 -0.92 -40.23
CA LEU A 169 -15.33 -1.29 -38.88
C LEU A 169 -16.62 -0.60 -38.44
N GLU A 170 -16.92 0.60 -38.96
CA GLU A 170 -18.14 1.34 -38.60
C GLU A 170 -19.41 0.71 -39.17
N ASP A 171 -19.33 0.03 -40.32
CA ASP A 171 -20.47 -0.62 -40.99
C ASP A 171 -21.04 -1.81 -40.18
N ILE A 172 -20.31 -2.27 -39.16
CA ILE A 172 -20.72 -3.33 -38.24
C ILE A 172 -21.84 -2.86 -37.29
N LYS A 173 -22.10 -1.54 -37.18
CA LYS A 173 -23.23 -0.97 -36.43
C LYS A 173 -24.56 -1.54 -36.96
N GLY A 174 -25.33 -2.18 -36.08
CA GLY A 174 -26.64 -2.79 -36.36
C GLY A 174 -26.59 -4.26 -36.83
N GLN A 175 -25.41 -4.82 -37.11
CA GLN A 175 -25.26 -6.17 -37.67
C GLN A 175 -25.35 -7.27 -36.60
N ARG A 176 -25.47 -8.54 -37.03
CA ARG A 176 -25.32 -9.72 -36.16
C ARG A 176 -23.88 -10.24 -36.20
N ILE A 177 -23.25 -10.35 -35.04
CA ILE A 177 -21.87 -10.80 -34.88
C ILE A 177 -21.87 -12.21 -34.29
N ALA A 178 -21.24 -13.17 -34.94
CA ALA A 178 -20.94 -14.49 -34.39
C ALA A 178 -19.58 -14.49 -33.70
N ALA A 179 -19.55 -14.90 -32.43
CA ALA A 179 -18.33 -15.06 -31.64
C ALA A 179 -18.42 -16.35 -30.82
N ALA A 180 -17.29 -16.97 -30.49
CA ALA A 180 -17.30 -18.28 -29.83
C ALA A 180 -17.65 -18.20 -28.32
N ALA A 181 -17.26 -17.11 -27.65
CA ALA A 181 -17.64 -16.75 -26.28
C ALA A 181 -17.22 -15.29 -26.01
N THR A 182 -18.03 -14.54 -25.27
CA THR A 182 -17.75 -13.15 -24.84
C THR A 182 -16.51 -13.06 -23.94
N SER A 183 -16.30 -14.02 -23.05
CA SER A 183 -15.17 -14.09 -22.11
C SER A 183 -13.87 -14.61 -22.71
N SER A 184 -13.72 -14.56 -24.04
CA SER A 184 -12.55 -15.08 -24.73
C SER A 184 -11.84 -13.98 -25.51
N LEU A 185 -10.66 -13.61 -25.03
CA LEU A 185 -9.76 -12.66 -25.69
C LEU A 185 -9.62 -12.94 -27.19
N GLY A 186 -9.36 -14.21 -27.54
CA GLY A 186 -9.22 -14.69 -28.92
C GLY A 186 -10.48 -14.59 -29.79
N ALA A 187 -11.67 -14.74 -29.21
CA ALA A 187 -12.91 -14.88 -29.97
C ALA A 187 -13.80 -13.63 -29.94
N TYR A 188 -13.56 -12.68 -29.04
CA TYR A 188 -14.42 -11.51 -28.87
C TYR A 188 -13.68 -10.26 -28.38
N GLU A 189 -12.91 -10.33 -27.29
CA GLU A 189 -12.51 -9.11 -26.58
C GLU A 189 -11.53 -8.23 -27.40
N MET A 190 -10.59 -8.83 -28.14
CA MET A 190 -9.69 -8.07 -29.04
C MET A 190 -10.46 -7.36 -30.15
N GLN A 191 -11.43 -8.06 -30.75
CA GLN A 191 -12.26 -7.54 -31.84
C GLN A 191 -13.20 -6.43 -31.33
N ALA A 192 -13.79 -6.61 -30.14
CA ALA A 192 -14.64 -5.62 -29.48
C ALA A 192 -13.86 -4.36 -29.08
N TYR A 193 -12.60 -4.50 -28.64
CA TYR A 193 -11.73 -3.36 -28.33
C TYR A 193 -11.29 -2.60 -29.59
N GLU A 194 -10.98 -3.30 -30.68
CA GLU A 194 -10.64 -2.65 -31.95
C GLU A 194 -11.85 -1.90 -32.53
N LEU A 195 -13.06 -2.44 -32.37
CA LEU A 195 -14.31 -1.75 -32.66
C LEU A 195 -14.53 -0.51 -31.79
N LEU A 196 -14.24 -0.59 -30.49
CA LEU A 196 -14.35 0.54 -29.56
C LEU A 196 -13.48 1.72 -29.98
N LYS A 197 -12.23 1.47 -30.41
CA LYS A 197 -11.32 2.51 -30.95
C LYS A 197 -11.89 3.22 -32.18
N HIS A 198 -12.70 2.53 -32.98
CA HIS A 198 -13.38 3.04 -34.17
C HIS A 198 -14.84 3.47 -33.87
N GLY A 199 -15.16 3.75 -32.60
CA GLY A 199 -16.46 4.32 -32.20
C GLY A 199 -17.64 3.34 -32.23
N VAL A 200 -17.39 2.03 -32.31
CA VAL A 200 -18.42 0.98 -32.25
C VAL A 200 -18.39 0.30 -30.88
N ARG A 201 -19.46 0.48 -30.09
CA ARG A 201 -19.55 -0.05 -28.72
C ARG A 201 -20.34 -1.36 -28.66
N LEU A 202 -19.69 -2.41 -28.11
CA LEU A 202 -20.31 -3.70 -27.81
C LEU A 202 -20.29 -3.96 -26.29
N PRO A 203 -21.34 -4.59 -25.72
CA PRO A 203 -22.64 -4.85 -26.33
C PRO A 203 -23.46 -3.54 -26.46
N GLY A 204 -24.33 -3.45 -27.48
CA GLY A 204 -25.31 -2.36 -27.60
C GLY A 204 -25.49 -1.79 -29.01
N GLN A 205 -24.42 -1.63 -29.79
CA GLN A 205 -24.51 -1.15 -31.17
C GLN A 205 -24.52 -2.27 -32.24
N ALA A 206 -24.41 -3.53 -31.84
CA ALA A 206 -24.60 -4.71 -32.70
C ALA A 206 -25.21 -5.85 -31.87
N THR A 207 -25.81 -6.84 -32.54
CA THR A 207 -26.40 -8.03 -31.90
C THR A 207 -25.38 -9.15 -31.84
N LEU A 208 -25.13 -9.72 -30.67
CA LEU A 208 -24.15 -10.80 -30.49
C LEU A 208 -24.80 -12.18 -30.49
N ILE A 209 -24.15 -13.14 -31.15
CA ILE A 209 -24.53 -14.55 -31.22
C ILE A 209 -23.35 -15.37 -30.72
N GLU A 210 -23.47 -15.96 -29.53
CA GLU A 210 -22.46 -16.90 -29.02
C GLU A 210 -22.64 -18.29 -29.66
N THR A 211 -21.65 -18.73 -30.42
CA THR A 211 -21.69 -20.02 -31.14
C THR A 211 -21.08 -21.18 -30.36
N GLY A 212 -20.42 -20.91 -29.23
CA GLY A 212 -19.66 -21.92 -28.47
C GLY A 212 -18.35 -22.34 -29.15
N GLN A 213 -17.71 -23.36 -28.59
CA GLN A 213 -16.46 -23.94 -29.09
C GLN A 213 -16.70 -25.16 -29.98
N PRO A 214 -15.85 -25.40 -31.00
CA PRO A 214 -14.66 -24.62 -31.40
C PRO A 214 -15.01 -23.33 -32.15
N GLN A 215 -14.08 -22.36 -32.17
CA GLN A 215 -14.26 -21.07 -32.87
C GLN A 215 -14.69 -21.17 -34.35
N SER A 216 -14.49 -22.31 -35.03
CA SER A 216 -14.99 -22.53 -36.40
C SER A 216 -16.53 -22.47 -36.52
N LEU A 217 -17.28 -22.63 -35.42
CA LEU A 217 -18.74 -22.47 -35.44
C LEU A 217 -19.17 -21.02 -35.75
N ALA A 218 -18.34 -20.02 -35.44
CA ALA A 218 -18.60 -18.63 -35.82
C ALA A 218 -18.54 -18.42 -37.35
N LEU A 219 -17.66 -19.16 -38.03
CA LEU A 219 -17.58 -19.18 -39.49
C LEU A 219 -18.82 -19.83 -40.12
N GLU A 220 -19.27 -20.97 -39.56
CA GLU A 220 -20.49 -21.66 -40.02
C GLU A 220 -21.74 -20.77 -39.87
N ALA A 221 -21.84 -19.99 -38.79
CA ALA A 221 -22.92 -19.02 -38.57
C ALA A 221 -22.93 -17.87 -39.61
N VAL A 222 -21.76 -17.38 -40.03
CA VAL A 222 -21.65 -16.34 -41.09
C VAL A 222 -21.97 -16.91 -42.47
N LEU A 223 -21.39 -18.07 -42.84
CA LEU A 223 -21.64 -18.70 -44.14
C LEU A 223 -23.09 -19.14 -44.32
N SER A 224 -23.76 -19.57 -43.24
CA SER A 224 -25.19 -19.90 -43.25
C SER A 224 -26.13 -18.68 -43.15
N GLY A 225 -25.60 -17.46 -42.96
CA GLY A 225 -26.39 -16.23 -42.83
C GLY A 225 -27.11 -16.05 -41.50
N GLN A 226 -26.82 -16.89 -40.50
CA GLN A 226 -27.28 -16.72 -39.12
C GLN A 226 -26.63 -15.49 -38.46
N ALA A 227 -25.40 -15.17 -38.85
CA ALA A 227 -24.69 -13.94 -38.55
C ALA A 227 -24.25 -13.21 -39.84
N ASP A 228 -23.93 -11.93 -39.70
CA ASP A 228 -23.47 -11.05 -40.77
C ASP A 228 -21.95 -10.85 -40.72
N VAL A 229 -21.38 -10.86 -39.51
CA VAL A 229 -19.95 -10.70 -39.21
C VAL A 229 -19.52 -11.83 -38.28
N GLY A 230 -18.29 -12.31 -38.41
CA GLY A 230 -17.72 -13.35 -37.55
C GLY A 230 -16.39 -12.90 -36.93
N PHE A 231 -16.19 -13.30 -35.68
CA PHE A 231 -14.95 -13.09 -34.92
C PHE A 231 -14.28 -14.44 -34.64
N VAL A 232 -13.00 -14.55 -35.01
CA VAL A 232 -12.10 -15.66 -34.64
C VAL A 232 -10.70 -15.12 -34.37
N ARG A 233 -9.82 -15.90 -33.74
CA ARG A 233 -8.38 -15.56 -33.68
C ARG A 233 -7.67 -15.91 -34.99
N THR A 234 -6.51 -15.28 -35.23
CA THR A 234 -5.54 -15.69 -36.25
C THR A 234 -5.19 -17.18 -36.14
N GLY A 235 -4.90 -17.84 -37.26
CA GLY A 235 -4.59 -19.27 -37.33
C GLY A 235 -5.83 -20.19 -37.41
N VAL A 236 -7.04 -19.71 -37.08
CA VAL A 236 -8.28 -20.49 -37.18
C VAL A 236 -8.69 -20.67 -38.64
N LEU A 237 -8.76 -19.58 -39.42
CA LEU A 237 -9.16 -19.65 -40.83
C LEU A 237 -8.10 -20.39 -41.64
N GLU A 238 -6.83 -20.06 -41.44
CA GLU A 238 -5.67 -20.70 -42.09
C GLU A 238 -5.60 -22.21 -41.77
N GLY A 239 -5.89 -22.58 -40.52
CA GLY A 239 -5.99 -23.97 -40.08
C GLY A 239 -7.17 -24.74 -40.69
N LEU A 240 -8.23 -24.06 -41.17
CA LEU A 240 -9.34 -24.67 -41.92
C LEU A 240 -9.02 -24.77 -43.42
N VAL A 241 -8.38 -23.74 -44.00
CA VAL A 241 -7.88 -23.76 -45.38
C VAL A 241 -6.87 -24.88 -45.58
N LYS A 242 -5.87 -25.02 -44.69
CA LYS A 242 -4.88 -26.12 -44.73
C LYS A 242 -5.51 -27.52 -44.58
N LYS A 243 -6.74 -27.61 -44.05
CA LYS A 243 -7.53 -28.86 -43.93
C LYS A 243 -8.54 -29.04 -45.07
N GLY A 244 -8.58 -28.16 -46.07
CA GLY A 244 -9.56 -28.19 -47.17
C GLY A 244 -11.01 -27.96 -46.72
N LYS A 245 -11.22 -27.29 -45.57
CA LYS A 245 -12.55 -27.05 -44.97
C LYS A 245 -13.11 -25.64 -45.19
N LEU A 246 -12.32 -24.75 -45.77
CA LEU A 246 -12.70 -23.37 -46.09
C LEU A 246 -12.07 -22.98 -47.42
N ASP A 247 -12.87 -22.37 -48.30
CA ASP A 247 -12.40 -21.58 -49.44
C ASP A 247 -12.40 -20.10 -49.04
N MET A 248 -11.23 -19.46 -49.09
CA MET A 248 -11.10 -18.04 -48.75
C MET A 248 -11.86 -17.12 -49.72
N GLY A 249 -12.18 -17.58 -50.93
CA GLY A 249 -13.02 -16.83 -51.88
C GLY A 249 -14.47 -16.60 -51.39
N GLN A 250 -14.92 -17.33 -50.37
CA GLN A 250 -16.25 -17.16 -49.78
C GLN A 250 -16.32 -16.01 -48.76
N LEU A 251 -15.17 -15.46 -48.33
CA LEU A 251 -15.07 -14.47 -47.28
C LEU A 251 -14.37 -13.19 -47.74
N LYS A 252 -14.53 -12.13 -46.94
CA LYS A 252 -13.61 -10.99 -46.92
C LYS A 252 -13.34 -10.57 -45.48
N LEU A 253 -12.11 -10.11 -45.22
CA LEU A 253 -11.68 -9.65 -43.90
C LEU A 253 -11.90 -8.13 -43.81
N ILE A 254 -12.50 -7.68 -42.72
CA ILE A 254 -12.70 -6.27 -42.40
C ILE A 254 -11.47 -5.78 -41.63
N ASN A 255 -11.00 -4.56 -41.93
CA ASN A 255 -9.78 -3.99 -41.34
C ASN A 255 -8.52 -4.87 -41.52
N ALA A 256 -8.36 -5.53 -42.66
CA ALA A 256 -7.27 -6.47 -42.90
C ALA A 256 -5.87 -5.81 -42.86
N GLN A 257 -5.05 -6.21 -41.88
CA GLN A 257 -3.68 -5.73 -41.65
C GLN A 257 -2.66 -6.86 -41.86
N ARG A 258 -1.56 -6.53 -42.55
CA ARG A 258 -0.33 -7.35 -42.59
C ARG A 258 0.72 -6.64 -41.76
N LEU A 259 1.11 -7.24 -40.64
CA LEU A 259 2.08 -6.68 -39.72
C LEU A 259 3.48 -7.26 -40.00
N PRO A 260 4.57 -6.48 -39.81
CA PRO A 260 5.93 -7.01 -39.87
C PRO A 260 6.11 -8.20 -38.92
N ASP A 261 6.91 -9.17 -39.34
CA ASP A 261 7.32 -10.34 -38.55
C ASP A 261 6.17 -11.22 -38.00
N PHE A 262 4.96 -11.10 -38.56
CA PHE A 262 3.80 -11.93 -38.23
C PHE A 262 3.22 -12.63 -39.47
N PRO A 263 3.00 -13.96 -39.46
CA PRO A 263 2.69 -14.73 -40.67
C PRO A 263 1.24 -14.63 -41.17
N PHE A 264 0.30 -14.16 -40.34
CA PHE A 264 -1.13 -14.16 -40.64
C PHE A 264 -1.71 -12.74 -40.84
N VAL A 265 -2.87 -12.67 -41.49
CA VAL A 265 -3.61 -11.40 -41.62
C VAL A 265 -4.48 -11.23 -40.38
N THR A 266 -4.43 -10.06 -39.75
CA THR A 266 -5.21 -9.72 -38.55
C THR A 266 -6.14 -8.54 -38.85
N SER A 267 -7.19 -8.38 -38.05
CA SER A 267 -8.08 -7.21 -38.03
C SER A 267 -7.83 -6.30 -36.83
N THR A 268 -6.98 -6.72 -35.89
CA THR A 268 -6.67 -6.03 -34.63
C THR A 268 -5.16 -5.90 -34.41
N ALA A 269 -4.76 -5.15 -33.39
CA ALA A 269 -3.42 -5.25 -32.80
C ALA A 269 -3.09 -6.70 -32.37
N LEU A 270 -1.80 -6.99 -32.20
CA LEU A 270 -1.30 -8.27 -31.68
C LEU A 270 -1.16 -8.25 -30.16
N TYR A 271 -1.47 -9.39 -29.54
CA TYR A 271 -1.45 -9.59 -28.10
C TYR A 271 -0.56 -10.80 -27.73
N PRO A 272 0.09 -10.80 -26.56
CA PRO A 272 0.98 -11.89 -26.15
C PRO A 272 0.20 -13.20 -25.94
N GLU A 273 0.87 -14.31 -26.24
CA GLU A 273 0.38 -15.67 -25.96
C GLU A 273 0.35 -16.01 -24.46
N TRP A 274 0.09 -17.26 -24.11
CA TRP A 274 -0.17 -17.68 -22.72
C TRP A 274 1.03 -17.44 -21.78
N PRO A 275 0.86 -16.70 -20.65
CA PRO A 275 1.92 -16.51 -19.66
C PRO A 275 2.11 -17.73 -18.78
N PHE A 276 3.38 -18.02 -18.47
CA PHE A 276 3.80 -18.86 -17.36
C PHE A 276 4.23 -17.94 -16.20
N ALA A 277 3.55 -18.00 -15.05
CA ALA A 277 3.78 -17.15 -13.89
C ALA A 277 3.98 -17.97 -12.61
N ALA A 278 4.57 -17.35 -11.57
CA ALA A 278 4.69 -17.93 -10.25
C ALA A 278 3.72 -17.27 -9.26
N MET A 279 3.36 -18.01 -8.22
CA MET A 279 2.62 -17.49 -7.07
C MET A 279 3.55 -16.72 -6.11
N PRO A 280 3.05 -15.72 -5.36
CA PRO A 280 3.89 -14.84 -4.53
C PRO A 280 4.64 -15.54 -3.39
N HIS A 281 4.20 -16.73 -3.00
CA HIS A 281 4.83 -17.55 -1.98
C HIS A 281 5.95 -18.47 -2.51
N VAL A 282 6.13 -18.56 -3.83
CA VAL A 282 7.23 -19.33 -4.42
C VAL A 282 8.54 -18.62 -4.13
N ASP A 283 9.56 -19.41 -3.76
CA ASP A 283 10.89 -18.88 -3.55
C ASP A 283 11.43 -18.22 -4.84
N LYS A 284 11.94 -17.00 -4.71
CA LYS A 284 12.35 -16.18 -5.85
C LYS A 284 13.46 -16.82 -6.68
N GLU A 285 14.39 -17.52 -6.03
CA GLU A 285 15.49 -18.18 -6.72
C GLU A 285 14.97 -19.36 -7.52
N VAL A 286 14.01 -20.12 -6.99
CA VAL A 286 13.32 -21.18 -7.74
C VAL A 286 12.53 -20.61 -8.92
N ALA A 287 11.76 -19.53 -8.73
CA ALA A 287 11.02 -18.89 -9.82
C ALA A 287 11.94 -18.41 -10.95
N ARG A 288 13.07 -17.79 -10.61
CA ARG A 288 14.10 -17.32 -11.55
C ARG A 288 14.76 -18.49 -12.30
N GLN A 289 15.09 -19.57 -11.59
CA GLN A 289 15.65 -20.77 -12.21
C GLN A 289 14.66 -21.48 -13.13
N VAL A 290 13.36 -21.53 -12.79
CA VAL A 290 12.32 -22.07 -13.66
C VAL A 290 12.18 -21.22 -14.92
N ALA A 291 12.17 -19.89 -14.82
CA ALA A 291 12.16 -19.00 -15.98
C ALA A 291 13.34 -19.27 -16.92
N ALA A 292 14.55 -19.33 -16.35
CA ALA A 292 15.78 -19.68 -17.05
C ALA A 292 15.71 -21.06 -17.74
N ALA A 293 15.13 -22.08 -17.08
CA ALA A 293 14.95 -23.41 -17.66
C ALA A 293 13.95 -23.43 -18.82
N LEU A 294 12.85 -22.65 -18.74
CA LEU A 294 11.88 -22.51 -19.83
C LEU A 294 12.49 -21.84 -21.07
N LEU A 295 13.20 -20.72 -20.88
CA LEU A 295 13.87 -19.98 -21.96
C LEU A 295 15.03 -20.79 -22.58
N SER A 296 15.61 -21.73 -21.83
CA SER A 296 16.65 -22.64 -22.34
C SER A 296 16.12 -23.79 -23.21
N ILE A 297 14.80 -23.89 -23.45
CA ILE A 297 14.22 -24.92 -24.34
C ILE A 297 14.42 -24.46 -25.80
N PRO A 298 15.16 -25.21 -26.64
CA PRO A 298 15.41 -24.78 -28.02
C PRO A 298 14.13 -24.62 -28.83
N SER A 299 14.00 -23.47 -29.50
CA SER A 299 12.88 -23.20 -30.41
C SER A 299 12.80 -24.28 -31.50
N MET A 300 11.60 -24.81 -31.71
CA MET A 300 11.28 -25.92 -32.62
C MET A 300 12.03 -27.24 -32.30
N GLY A 301 12.60 -27.39 -31.10
CA GLY A 301 13.23 -28.63 -30.63
C GLY A 301 12.22 -29.74 -30.30
N ASP A 302 12.72 -30.97 -30.11
CA ASP A 302 11.88 -32.17 -29.94
C ASP A 302 10.95 -32.08 -28.71
N LEU A 303 11.44 -31.53 -27.60
CA LEU A 303 10.64 -31.28 -26.40
C LEU A 303 9.47 -30.32 -26.69
N ALA A 304 9.72 -29.20 -27.36
CA ALA A 304 8.69 -28.23 -27.73
C ALA A 304 7.64 -28.85 -28.67
N ARG A 305 8.11 -29.55 -29.71
CA ARG A 305 7.23 -30.28 -30.65
C ARG A 305 6.35 -31.32 -29.96
N SER A 306 6.87 -32.04 -28.95
CA SER A 306 6.08 -33.03 -28.20
C SER A 306 4.87 -32.43 -27.46
N MET A 307 4.97 -31.16 -27.08
CA MET A 307 3.90 -30.39 -26.42
C MET A 307 3.03 -29.62 -27.43
N ASN A 308 3.25 -29.77 -28.74
CA ASN A 308 2.62 -28.96 -29.79
C ASN A 308 2.78 -27.45 -29.54
N ILE A 309 4.01 -27.01 -29.30
CA ILE A 309 4.42 -25.61 -29.19
C ILE A 309 5.74 -25.43 -29.97
N ALA A 310 6.09 -24.20 -30.32
CA ALA A 310 7.42 -23.91 -30.86
C ALA A 310 8.45 -23.71 -29.74
N GLY A 311 8.05 -23.22 -28.56
CA GLY A 311 8.94 -23.05 -27.41
C GLY A 311 8.37 -22.07 -26.38
N PHE A 312 9.26 -21.43 -25.63
CA PHE A 312 8.95 -20.30 -24.75
C PHE A 312 9.78 -19.08 -25.17
N ASN A 313 9.17 -17.90 -25.10
CA ASN A 313 9.84 -16.60 -25.25
C ASN A 313 9.87 -15.89 -23.89
N ILE A 314 10.60 -14.78 -23.84
CA ILE A 314 10.50 -13.80 -22.75
C ILE A 314 9.03 -13.38 -22.61
N ALA A 315 8.64 -13.04 -21.38
CA ALA A 315 7.27 -12.65 -21.07
C ALA A 315 6.86 -11.39 -21.85
N GLY A 316 5.83 -11.51 -22.69
CA GLY A 316 5.32 -10.39 -23.51
C GLY A 316 4.55 -9.32 -22.72
N ASP A 317 4.14 -8.25 -23.40
CA ASP A 317 3.51 -7.10 -22.72
C ASP A 317 2.00 -7.29 -22.43
N TYR A 318 1.70 -7.84 -21.25
CA TYR A 318 0.32 -7.99 -20.76
C TYR A 318 -0.35 -6.67 -20.36
N ARG A 319 0.35 -5.53 -20.31
CA ARG A 319 -0.26 -4.20 -20.07
C ARG A 319 -1.21 -3.80 -21.20
N THR A 320 -0.94 -4.29 -22.42
CA THR A 320 -1.84 -4.13 -23.57
C THR A 320 -3.22 -4.77 -23.33
N ILE A 321 -3.28 -5.80 -22.49
CA ILE A 321 -4.50 -6.53 -22.12
C ILE A 321 -5.17 -5.87 -20.92
N ASP A 322 -4.40 -5.40 -19.93
CA ASP A 322 -4.92 -4.55 -18.85
C ASP A 322 -5.67 -3.32 -19.41
N ALA A 323 -5.04 -2.60 -20.34
CA ALA A 323 -5.64 -1.45 -21.00
C ALA A 323 -6.92 -1.81 -21.79
N LEU A 324 -6.91 -2.92 -22.53
CA LEU A 324 -8.09 -3.46 -23.23
C LEU A 324 -9.23 -3.78 -22.25
N MET A 325 -8.93 -4.47 -21.15
CA MET A 325 -9.92 -4.87 -20.15
C MET A 325 -10.50 -3.65 -19.43
N ARG A 326 -9.67 -2.64 -19.14
CA ARG A 326 -10.06 -1.38 -18.52
C ARG A 326 -10.97 -0.55 -19.40
N GLU A 327 -10.67 -0.41 -20.70
CA GLU A 327 -11.50 0.33 -21.66
C GLU A 327 -12.82 -0.38 -21.98
N LEU A 328 -12.80 -1.72 -22.08
CA LEU A 328 -14.01 -2.54 -22.22
C LEU A 328 -14.81 -2.71 -20.92
N ARG A 329 -14.31 -2.22 -19.78
CA ARG A 329 -14.90 -2.39 -18.43
C ARG A 329 -15.12 -3.87 -18.04
N LEU A 330 -14.21 -4.74 -18.45
CA LEU A 330 -14.19 -6.15 -18.06
C LEU A 330 -13.66 -6.28 -16.62
N ALA A 331 -14.09 -7.33 -15.90
CA ALA A 331 -13.60 -7.60 -14.55
C ALA A 331 -12.06 -7.70 -14.54
N PRO A 332 -11.35 -7.04 -13.60
CA PRO A 332 -11.84 -6.45 -12.34
C PRO A 332 -12.28 -4.97 -12.42
N PHE A 333 -12.36 -4.36 -13.60
CA PHE A 333 -12.68 -2.94 -13.82
C PHE A 333 -14.18 -2.67 -14.07
N ASP A 334 -15.04 -3.64 -13.79
CA ASP A 334 -16.47 -3.69 -14.09
C ASP A 334 -17.37 -2.90 -13.10
N LYS A 335 -16.78 -2.26 -12.07
CA LYS A 335 -17.51 -1.58 -11.00
C LYS A 335 -17.70 -0.09 -11.27
N GLU A 336 -18.93 0.29 -11.59
CA GLU A 336 -19.33 1.68 -11.85
C GLU A 336 -19.36 2.57 -10.60
N THR A 337 -19.25 3.89 -10.81
CA THR A 337 -19.52 4.93 -9.82
C THR A 337 -20.72 5.78 -10.24
N PHE A 338 -21.78 5.78 -9.42
CA PHE A 338 -22.98 6.58 -9.61
C PHE A 338 -22.68 8.08 -9.41
N THR A 339 -23.16 8.97 -10.30
CA THR A 339 -22.88 10.41 -10.20
C THR A 339 -24.13 11.25 -9.90
N LEU A 340 -23.93 12.42 -9.30
CA LEU A 340 -25.01 13.38 -9.01
C LEU A 340 -25.71 13.91 -10.28
N ARG A 341 -25.05 13.82 -11.45
CA ARG A 341 -25.60 14.26 -12.73
C ARG A 341 -26.75 13.36 -13.16
N ASP A 342 -26.57 12.05 -13.01
CA ASP A 342 -27.55 11.02 -13.35
C ASP A 342 -28.86 11.16 -12.54
N PHE A 343 -28.76 11.69 -11.31
CA PHE A 343 -29.92 12.00 -10.48
C PHE A 343 -30.69 13.25 -10.95
N VAL A 344 -29.99 14.31 -11.36
CA VAL A 344 -30.61 15.57 -11.81
C VAL A 344 -31.29 15.39 -13.16
N ASP A 345 -30.63 14.74 -14.11
CA ASP A 345 -31.17 14.51 -15.46
C ASP A 345 -32.44 13.63 -15.43
N MET A 346 -32.60 12.78 -14.41
CA MET A 346 -33.77 11.91 -14.23
C MET A 346 -35.01 12.61 -13.62
N TRP A 347 -34.88 13.77 -12.96
CA TRP A 347 -35.97 14.42 -12.21
C TRP A 347 -36.11 15.94 -12.43
N PHE A 348 -35.43 16.51 -13.42
CA PHE A 348 -35.30 17.96 -13.62
C PHE A 348 -36.65 18.73 -13.69
N THR A 349 -37.62 18.23 -14.45
CA THR A 349 -38.93 18.87 -14.64
C THR A 349 -39.75 18.97 -13.35
N GLU A 350 -39.74 17.91 -12.55
CA GLU A 350 -40.60 17.79 -11.37
C GLU A 350 -40.10 18.67 -10.21
N LEU A 351 -38.78 18.84 -10.11
CA LEU A 351 -38.13 19.80 -9.21
C LEU A 351 -38.51 21.26 -9.58
N LEU A 352 -38.56 21.57 -10.87
CA LEU A 352 -38.86 22.91 -11.38
C LEU A 352 -40.32 23.31 -11.12
N ILE A 353 -41.26 22.39 -11.33
CA ILE A 353 -42.69 22.60 -11.02
C ILE A 353 -42.90 22.75 -9.50
N GLY A 354 -42.27 21.89 -8.69
CA GLY A 354 -42.35 21.97 -7.23
C GLY A 354 -41.86 23.30 -6.67
N LEU A 355 -40.77 23.84 -7.21
CA LEU A 355 -40.21 25.14 -6.82
C LEU A 355 -41.17 26.30 -7.12
N GLY A 356 -41.84 26.29 -8.29
CA GLY A 356 -42.79 27.32 -8.68
C GLY A 356 -44.00 27.41 -7.75
N VAL A 357 -44.60 26.26 -7.40
CA VAL A 357 -45.74 26.19 -6.46
C VAL A 357 -45.34 26.67 -5.06
N PHE A 358 -44.14 26.30 -4.60
CA PHE A 358 -43.61 26.73 -3.30
C PHE A 358 -43.46 28.25 -3.20
N VAL A 359 -42.85 28.89 -4.21
CA VAL A 359 -42.66 30.36 -4.23
C VAL A 359 -43.98 31.11 -4.22
N PHE A 360 -44.99 30.65 -4.98
CA PHE A 360 -46.32 31.28 -4.97
C PHE A 360 -47.00 31.21 -3.60
N TRP A 361 -46.93 30.05 -2.93
CA TRP A 361 -47.49 29.86 -1.59
C TRP A 361 -46.82 30.74 -0.53
N VAL A 362 -45.50 30.90 -0.60
CA VAL A 362 -44.74 31.81 0.28
C VAL A 362 -45.17 33.26 0.06
N MET A 363 -45.30 33.71 -1.18
CA MET A 363 -45.71 35.10 -1.49
C MET A 363 -47.13 35.42 -1.00
N ALA A 364 -48.09 34.50 -1.21
CA ALA A 364 -49.48 34.69 -0.79
C ALA A 364 -49.62 34.73 0.75
N THR A 365 -48.89 33.84 1.46
CA THR A 365 -48.88 33.84 2.94
C THR A 365 -48.21 35.08 3.52
N LEU A 366 -47.11 35.56 2.91
CA LEU A 366 -46.44 36.80 3.33
C LEU A 366 -47.37 38.02 3.25
N PHE A 367 -48.12 38.15 2.16
CA PHE A 367 -49.06 39.26 1.94
C PHE A 367 -50.16 39.33 3.00
N PHE A 368 -50.82 38.20 3.29
CA PHE A 368 -51.84 38.11 4.35
C PHE A 368 -51.25 38.32 5.76
N MET A 369 -50.03 37.86 6.00
CA MET A 369 -49.34 38.05 7.28
C MET A 369 -49.08 39.54 7.56
N VAL A 370 -48.54 40.29 6.59
CA VAL A 370 -48.21 41.72 6.73
C VAL A 370 -49.45 42.57 7.03
N GLN A 371 -50.58 42.31 6.36
CA GLN A 371 -51.83 43.04 6.61
C GLN A 371 -52.36 42.80 8.04
N ARG A 372 -52.34 41.55 8.50
CA ARG A 372 -52.77 41.16 9.85
C ARG A 372 -51.83 41.72 10.94
N GLN A 373 -50.54 41.85 10.66
CA GLN A 373 -49.53 42.33 11.61
C GLN A 373 -49.68 43.83 11.93
N ARG A 374 -50.07 44.64 10.95
CA ARG A 374 -50.23 46.11 11.11
C ARG A 374 -51.39 46.50 12.03
N LEU A 375 -52.51 45.77 11.95
CA LEU A 375 -53.66 46.02 12.82
C LEU A 375 -53.36 45.62 14.28
N LEU A 376 -52.66 44.50 14.47
CA LEU A 376 -52.37 43.95 15.80
C LEU A 376 -51.27 44.72 16.55
N SER A 377 -50.28 45.32 15.88
CA SER A 377 -49.15 45.95 16.58
C SER A 377 -49.52 47.21 17.36
N GLN A 378 -50.56 47.95 16.94
CA GLN A 378 -50.93 49.23 17.55
C GLN A 378 -51.55 49.07 18.94
N GLU A 379 -52.49 48.14 19.12
CA GLU A 379 -53.03 47.81 20.45
C GLU A 379 -52.05 47.01 21.29
N ARG A 380 -51.36 46.05 20.66
CA ARG A 380 -50.45 45.14 21.35
C ARG A 380 -49.27 45.88 21.98
N ASN A 381 -48.65 46.86 21.31
CA ASN A 381 -47.50 47.60 21.85
C ASN A 381 -47.76 48.29 23.20
N ARG A 382 -48.96 48.81 23.47
CA ARG A 382 -49.26 49.48 24.75
C ARG A 382 -49.44 48.50 25.91
N LEU A 383 -50.06 47.34 25.66
CA LEU A 383 -50.16 46.29 26.66
C LEU A 383 -48.81 45.55 26.82
N GLU A 384 -48.10 45.30 25.71
CA GLU A 384 -46.81 44.61 25.72
C GLU A 384 -45.73 45.36 26.47
N VAL A 385 -45.63 46.69 26.46
CA VAL A 385 -44.54 47.34 27.23
C VAL A 385 -44.68 47.06 28.75
N ALA A 386 -45.89 47.10 29.30
CA ALA A 386 -46.14 46.80 30.71
C ALA A 386 -46.10 45.29 31.02
N LEU A 387 -46.77 44.46 30.21
CA LEU A 387 -46.77 43.01 30.38
C LEU A 387 -45.40 42.39 30.08
N ASN A 388 -44.62 42.93 29.14
CA ASN A 388 -43.26 42.46 28.87
C ASN A 388 -42.30 42.92 29.95
N GLN A 389 -42.46 44.05 30.65
CA GLN A 389 -41.60 44.32 31.81
C GLN A 389 -41.80 43.29 32.93
N VAL A 390 -43.05 42.96 33.26
CA VAL A 390 -43.34 41.94 34.30
C VAL A 390 -43.00 40.52 33.80
N ARG A 391 -43.35 40.17 32.55
CA ARG A 391 -42.96 38.87 31.96
C ARG A 391 -41.47 38.74 31.78
N LEU A 392 -40.73 39.78 31.41
CA LEU A 392 -39.27 39.74 31.25
C LEU A 392 -38.59 39.54 32.61
N LEU A 393 -39.10 40.15 33.68
CA LEU A 393 -38.59 39.90 35.04
C LEU A 393 -38.89 38.46 35.51
N ASN A 394 -40.14 37.99 35.36
CA ASN A 394 -40.47 36.61 35.72
C ASN A 394 -39.72 35.60 34.83
N GLN A 395 -39.65 35.82 33.52
CA GLN A 395 -38.87 34.98 32.60
C GLN A 395 -37.36 35.06 32.89
N ALA A 396 -36.81 36.19 33.31
CA ALA A 396 -35.39 36.27 33.70
C ALA A 396 -35.08 35.46 34.97
N VAL A 397 -36.06 35.29 35.87
CA VAL A 397 -35.94 34.41 37.04
C VAL A 397 -36.22 32.95 36.67
N ASP A 398 -37.28 32.67 35.90
CA ASP A 398 -37.68 31.32 35.48
C ASP A 398 -36.69 30.68 34.48
N GLN A 399 -36.12 31.48 33.58
CA GLN A 399 -35.06 31.09 32.62
C GLN A 399 -33.65 31.37 33.16
N SER A 400 -33.51 31.75 34.44
CA SER A 400 -32.20 31.86 35.06
C SER A 400 -31.50 30.50 34.98
N PRO A 401 -30.23 30.43 34.53
CA PRO A 401 -29.45 29.19 34.55
C PRO A 401 -29.07 28.77 35.98
N GLU A 402 -29.38 29.59 36.99
CA GLU A 402 -29.20 29.28 38.40
C GLU A 402 -30.53 28.82 39.02
N ALA A 403 -30.44 27.88 39.95
CA ALA A 403 -31.57 27.49 40.79
C ALA A 403 -31.85 28.60 41.81
N ILE A 404 -33.04 29.20 41.74
CA ILE A 404 -33.49 30.29 42.59
C ILE A 404 -34.59 29.80 43.52
N VAL A 405 -34.44 30.10 44.81
CA VAL A 405 -35.42 29.81 45.86
C VAL A 405 -35.61 31.03 46.75
N ILE A 406 -36.85 31.35 47.09
CA ILE A 406 -37.20 32.43 48.02
C ILE A 406 -37.93 31.81 49.20
N THR A 407 -37.41 32.04 50.41
CA THR A 407 -38.08 31.63 51.66
C THR A 407 -38.66 32.81 52.41
N ASP A 408 -39.61 32.58 53.30
CA ASP A 408 -39.94 33.53 54.37
C ASP A 408 -38.76 33.73 55.37
N SER A 409 -39.00 34.51 56.43
CA SER A 409 -38.02 34.77 57.49
C SER A 409 -37.74 33.58 58.42
N GLU A 410 -38.56 32.53 58.40
CA GLU A 410 -38.39 31.29 59.19
C GLU A 410 -37.72 30.17 58.36
N GLY A 411 -37.60 30.38 57.05
CA GLY A 411 -36.96 29.48 56.11
C GLY A 411 -37.91 28.52 55.39
N HIS A 412 -39.22 28.79 55.35
CA HIS A 412 -40.18 28.04 54.52
C HIS A 412 -40.16 28.57 53.09
N ILE A 413 -40.15 27.70 52.08
CA ILE A 413 -40.06 28.10 50.67
C ILE A 413 -41.40 28.69 50.19
N ASN A 414 -41.37 29.94 49.75
CA ASN A 414 -42.50 30.69 49.21
C ASN A 414 -42.54 30.67 47.66
N TYR A 415 -41.36 30.57 47.02
CA TYR A 415 -41.22 30.49 45.57
C TYR A 415 -39.93 29.73 45.21
N MET A 416 -39.93 29.03 44.08
CA MET A 416 -38.73 28.50 43.45
C MET A 416 -38.88 28.52 41.94
N ASN A 417 -37.79 28.76 41.21
CA ASN A 417 -37.81 28.75 39.75
C ASN A 417 -37.76 27.32 39.19
N PRO A 418 -38.09 27.09 37.90
CA PRO A 418 -38.02 25.77 37.28
C PRO A 418 -36.64 25.12 37.39
N MET A 419 -35.56 25.89 37.27
CA MET A 419 -34.18 25.39 37.42
C MET A 419 -33.93 24.78 38.81
N PHE A 420 -34.55 25.28 39.88
CA PHE A 420 -34.46 24.68 41.21
C PHE A 420 -35.18 23.32 41.28
N LEU A 421 -36.32 23.16 40.59
CA LEU A 421 -37.02 21.88 40.50
C LEU A 421 -36.19 20.86 39.72
N ASP A 422 -35.72 21.23 38.52
CA ASP A 422 -34.90 20.38 37.65
C ASP A 422 -33.58 19.99 38.33
N MET A 423 -32.90 20.93 38.99
CA MET A 423 -31.66 20.67 39.71
C MET A 423 -31.86 19.76 40.93
N THR A 424 -32.94 19.93 41.69
CA THR A 424 -33.13 19.16 42.95
C THR A 424 -33.90 17.85 42.75
N GLY A 425 -34.63 17.70 41.65
CA GLY A 425 -35.47 16.55 41.33
C GLY A 425 -36.79 16.48 42.14
N TYR A 426 -37.10 17.51 42.92
CA TYR A 426 -38.37 17.61 43.66
C TYR A 426 -39.41 18.39 42.87
N SER A 427 -40.69 18.07 43.04
CA SER A 427 -41.78 18.90 42.49
C SER A 427 -42.05 20.12 43.37
N GLU A 428 -42.62 21.17 42.77
CA GLU A 428 -43.01 22.40 43.47
C GLU A 428 -43.93 22.10 44.67
N THR A 429 -44.93 21.24 44.47
CA THR A 429 -45.87 20.77 45.50
C THR A 429 -45.20 19.99 46.64
N GLU A 430 -44.02 19.42 46.41
CA GLU A 430 -43.26 18.73 47.46
C GLU A 430 -42.36 19.68 48.25
N MET A 431 -42.13 20.91 47.78
CA MET A 431 -41.12 21.83 48.32
C MET A 431 -41.72 23.14 48.88
N LEU A 432 -42.83 23.63 48.32
CA LEU A 432 -43.54 24.80 48.86
C LEU A 432 -43.89 24.59 50.35
N GLY A 433 -43.66 25.62 51.16
CA GLY A 433 -43.84 25.59 52.60
C GLY A 433 -42.82 24.74 53.39
N LYS A 434 -41.95 23.96 52.73
CA LYS A 434 -40.88 23.20 53.41
C LYS A 434 -39.63 24.04 53.56
N ASN A 435 -38.73 23.59 54.45
CA ASN A 435 -37.44 24.22 54.65
C ASN A 435 -36.36 23.59 53.72
N PRO A 436 -35.48 24.38 53.07
CA PRO A 436 -34.44 23.87 52.15
C PRO A 436 -33.48 22.83 52.75
N ARG A 437 -33.44 22.66 54.08
CA ARG A 437 -32.65 21.61 54.76
C ARG A 437 -32.91 20.18 54.26
N VAL A 438 -34.04 19.91 53.60
CA VAL A 438 -34.31 18.62 52.94
C VAL A 438 -33.23 18.23 51.92
N LEU A 439 -32.52 19.22 51.35
CA LEU A 439 -31.41 19.01 50.42
C LEU A 439 -30.07 18.66 51.12
N GLN A 440 -29.97 18.70 52.45
CA GLN A 440 -28.70 18.45 53.15
C GLN A 440 -28.23 17.01 52.94
N SER A 441 -27.07 16.82 52.30
CA SER A 441 -26.51 15.46 52.12
C SER A 441 -25.99 14.84 53.42
N GLY A 442 -25.60 15.67 54.40
CA GLY A 442 -24.82 15.25 55.57
C GLY A 442 -23.30 15.32 55.40
N LEU A 443 -22.80 15.63 54.19
CA LEU A 443 -21.36 15.78 53.90
C LEU A 443 -20.83 17.21 54.10
N THR A 444 -21.72 18.17 54.38
CA THR A 444 -21.33 19.54 54.75
C THR A 444 -21.27 19.66 56.27
N PRO A 445 -20.17 20.19 56.85
CA PRO A 445 -20.04 20.36 58.31
C PRO A 445 -21.17 21.20 58.91
N VAL A 446 -21.57 20.88 60.15
CA VAL A 446 -22.68 21.55 60.84
C VAL A 446 -22.34 23.02 61.12
N GLU A 447 -21.08 23.26 61.48
CA GLU A 447 -20.47 24.56 61.76
C GLU A 447 -20.64 25.53 60.56
N GLN A 448 -20.62 25.00 59.34
CA GLN A 448 -20.80 25.79 58.12
C GLN A 448 -22.24 26.29 57.96
N TYR A 449 -23.23 25.49 58.37
CA TYR A 449 -24.65 25.92 58.40
C TYR A 449 -24.92 26.90 59.55
N GLU A 450 -24.26 26.75 60.70
CA GLU A 450 -24.38 27.68 61.82
C GLU A 450 -23.80 29.06 61.46
N ALA A 451 -22.59 29.09 60.88
CA ALA A 451 -21.97 30.31 60.38
C ALA A 451 -22.82 31.01 59.30
N MET A 452 -23.44 30.25 58.40
CA MET A 452 -24.40 30.76 57.42
C MET A 452 -25.58 31.48 58.11
N TRP A 453 -26.24 30.84 59.07
CA TRP A 453 -27.39 31.43 59.75
C TRP A 453 -27.03 32.64 60.62
N ALA A 454 -25.84 32.69 61.22
CA ALA A 454 -25.35 33.86 61.93
C ALA A 454 -25.26 35.09 61.00
N ILE A 455 -24.59 34.92 59.85
CA ILE A 455 -24.41 35.98 58.84
C ILE A 455 -25.76 36.47 58.27
N LEU A 456 -26.69 35.54 58.00
CA LEU A 456 -28.02 35.88 57.49
C LEU A 456 -28.88 36.65 58.49
N LYS A 457 -28.82 36.30 59.79
CA LYS A 457 -29.56 36.99 60.86
C LYS A 457 -29.06 38.42 61.11
N GLU A 458 -27.77 38.69 60.86
CA GLU A 458 -27.23 40.07 60.83
C GLU A 458 -27.69 40.89 59.62
N GLY A 459 -28.50 40.31 58.72
CA GLY A 459 -28.98 40.99 57.52
C GLY A 459 -27.89 41.19 56.45
N LYS A 460 -26.85 40.34 56.47
CA LYS A 460 -25.75 40.26 55.50
C LYS A 460 -25.94 39.09 54.52
N VAL A 461 -25.20 39.11 53.41
CA VAL A 461 -25.23 38.04 52.39
C VAL A 461 -24.23 36.95 52.76
N TRP A 462 -24.66 35.68 52.72
CA TRP A 462 -23.77 34.52 52.86
C TRP A 462 -23.39 33.94 51.48
N ARG A 463 -22.18 33.38 51.39
CA ARG A 463 -21.64 32.71 50.20
C ARG A 463 -20.82 31.49 50.61
N GLY A 464 -20.99 30.36 49.93
CA GLY A 464 -20.19 29.15 50.18
C GLY A 464 -20.58 27.98 49.28
N GLU A 465 -19.89 26.85 49.43
CA GLU A 465 -20.24 25.59 48.76
C GLU A 465 -20.91 24.62 49.74
N LEU A 466 -22.02 24.01 49.32
CA LEU A 466 -22.80 23.03 50.07
C LEU A 466 -22.83 21.72 49.28
N SER A 467 -22.69 20.60 49.96
CA SER A 467 -22.90 19.27 49.39
C SER A 467 -24.38 18.93 49.57
N ASN A 468 -25.16 19.07 48.50
CA ASN A 468 -26.59 18.82 48.52
C ASN A 468 -26.92 17.43 47.95
N ARG A 469 -28.10 16.90 48.29
CA ARG A 469 -28.64 15.64 47.78
C ARG A 469 -29.95 15.91 47.03
N ARG A 470 -30.09 15.33 45.84
CA ARG A 470 -31.32 15.36 45.04
C ARG A 470 -32.31 14.30 45.53
N LYS A 471 -33.55 14.36 45.06
CA LYS A 471 -34.62 13.41 45.39
C LYS A 471 -34.27 11.94 45.09
N ASP A 472 -33.48 11.68 44.06
CA ASP A 472 -33.02 10.34 43.67
C ASP A 472 -31.89 9.78 44.56
N GLY A 473 -31.42 10.55 45.54
CA GLY A 473 -30.31 10.20 46.42
C GLY A 473 -28.93 10.62 45.92
N SER A 474 -28.81 11.11 44.67
CA SER A 474 -27.54 11.59 44.12
C SER A 474 -27.04 12.84 44.85
N VAL A 475 -25.74 12.90 45.12
CA VAL A 475 -25.09 14.03 45.79
C VAL A 475 -24.42 14.92 44.77
N TYR A 476 -24.55 16.24 44.92
CA TYR A 476 -23.96 17.24 44.04
C TYR A 476 -23.38 18.43 44.83
N PRO A 477 -22.23 18.99 44.39
CA PRO A 477 -21.69 20.22 44.95
C PRO A 477 -22.47 21.43 44.41
N ALA A 478 -23.12 22.15 45.31
CA ALA A 478 -23.88 23.37 45.02
C ALA A 478 -23.12 24.60 45.53
N GLN A 479 -22.72 25.50 44.63
CA GLN A 479 -22.26 26.83 45.04
C GLN A 479 -23.48 27.71 45.34
N ALA A 480 -23.57 28.24 46.56
CA ALA A 480 -24.75 28.92 47.06
C ALA A 480 -24.44 30.36 47.50
N ILE A 481 -25.34 31.27 47.15
CA ILE A 481 -25.38 32.67 47.60
C ILE A 481 -26.75 32.88 48.23
N ILE A 482 -26.82 33.32 49.48
CA ILE A 482 -28.09 33.53 50.20
C ILE A 482 -28.13 34.98 50.71
N SER A 483 -29.17 35.71 50.32
CA SER A 483 -29.31 37.15 50.54
C SER A 483 -30.62 37.50 51.23
N PRO A 484 -30.62 38.30 52.32
CA PRO A 484 -31.84 38.74 52.98
C PRO A 484 -32.56 39.86 52.20
N VAL A 485 -33.85 39.68 51.96
CA VAL A 485 -34.74 40.66 51.32
C VAL A 485 -35.44 41.48 52.39
N LYS A 486 -35.24 42.80 52.36
CA LYS A 486 -35.74 43.75 53.37
C LYS A 486 -36.96 44.50 52.85
N ASN A 487 -37.92 44.77 53.72
CA ASN A 487 -39.06 45.65 53.41
C ASN A 487 -38.67 47.14 53.48
N ALA A 488 -39.62 48.03 53.19
CA ALA A 488 -39.43 49.48 53.24
C ALA A 488 -39.04 50.04 54.63
N MET A 489 -39.20 49.25 55.70
CA MET A 489 -38.79 49.57 57.08
C MET A 489 -37.41 48.96 57.45
N GLY A 490 -36.70 48.37 56.49
CA GLY A 490 -35.39 47.74 56.69
C GLY A 490 -35.42 46.35 57.35
N LYS A 491 -36.59 45.83 57.75
CA LYS A 491 -36.74 44.51 58.37
C LYS A 491 -36.62 43.41 57.31
N VAL A 492 -35.84 42.37 57.58
CA VAL A 492 -35.77 41.17 56.74
C VAL A 492 -37.14 40.46 56.76
N THR A 493 -37.65 40.13 55.57
CA THR A 493 -38.95 39.45 55.39
C THR A 493 -38.81 38.10 54.69
N HIS A 494 -37.82 37.97 53.81
CA HIS A 494 -37.55 36.78 53.02
C HIS A 494 -36.05 36.57 52.86
N TYR A 495 -35.63 35.36 52.48
CA TYR A 495 -34.28 35.08 52.01
C TYR A 495 -34.31 34.60 50.56
N LEU A 496 -33.50 35.21 49.70
CA LEU A 496 -33.25 34.79 48.33
C LEU A 496 -32.00 33.91 48.29
N GLY A 497 -32.18 32.61 48.06
CA GLY A 497 -31.12 31.66 47.76
C GLY A 497 -30.94 31.51 46.25
N ILE A 498 -29.70 31.59 45.79
CA ILE A 498 -29.29 31.29 44.42
C ILE A 498 -28.24 30.18 44.50
N GLN A 499 -28.43 29.10 43.75
CA GLN A 499 -27.58 27.91 43.76
C GLN A 499 -27.16 27.51 42.34
N ARG A 500 -25.87 27.16 42.18
CA ARG A 500 -25.29 26.61 40.96
C ARG A 500 -24.79 25.19 41.20
N ASP A 501 -25.21 24.27 40.35
CA ASP A 501 -24.63 22.92 40.30
C ASP A 501 -23.24 22.94 39.64
N LEU A 502 -22.20 22.50 40.36
CA LEU A 502 -20.83 22.45 39.85
C LEU A 502 -20.48 21.11 39.17
N THR A 503 -21.43 20.17 39.05
CA THR A 503 -21.21 18.80 38.54
C THR A 503 -20.60 18.77 37.14
N GLU A 504 -21.20 19.48 36.17
CA GLU A 504 -20.67 19.50 34.80
C GLU A 504 -19.28 20.13 34.71
N ARG A 505 -19.05 21.21 35.46
CA ARG A 505 -17.77 21.91 35.46
C ARG A 505 -16.65 20.99 35.93
N LYS A 506 -16.83 20.30 37.05
CA LYS A 506 -15.84 19.33 37.58
C LYS A 506 -15.64 18.13 36.63
N ARG A 507 -16.67 17.71 35.88
CA ARG A 507 -16.53 16.70 34.81
C ARG A 507 -15.69 17.21 33.63
N ARG A 508 -15.88 18.46 33.19
CA ARG A 508 -15.10 19.07 32.10
C ARG A 508 -13.64 19.29 32.52
N GLU A 509 -13.39 19.74 33.75
CA GLU A 509 -12.05 19.88 34.32
C GLU A 509 -11.32 18.53 34.33
N LYS A 510 -11.97 17.45 34.78
CA LYS A 510 -11.41 16.08 34.69
C LYS A 510 -11.15 15.64 33.24
N ARG A 511 -12.05 15.96 32.30
CA ARG A 511 -11.86 15.56 30.89
C ARG A 511 -10.68 16.28 30.23
N ILE A 512 -10.40 17.53 30.62
CA ILE A 512 -9.21 18.27 30.18
C ILE A 512 -7.94 17.59 30.73
N GLU A 513 -7.95 17.13 31.99
CA GLU A 513 -6.83 16.39 32.59
C GLU A 513 -6.56 15.05 31.87
N GLU A 514 -7.61 14.30 31.51
CA GLU A 514 -7.51 13.07 30.69
C GLU A 514 -6.83 13.36 29.33
N LEU A 515 -7.30 14.40 28.61
CA LEU A 515 -6.76 14.79 27.29
C LEU A 515 -5.30 15.29 27.34
N LEU A 516 -4.89 15.92 28.44
CA LEU A 516 -3.51 16.41 28.59
C LEU A 516 -2.49 15.29 28.76
N TYR A 517 -2.89 14.13 29.30
CA TYR A 517 -1.97 13.08 29.76
C TYR A 517 -2.18 11.68 29.15
N GLN A 518 -3.29 11.43 28.43
CA GLN A 518 -3.56 10.15 27.77
C GLN A 518 -3.59 10.30 26.24
N ASP A 519 -3.35 9.19 25.53
CA ASP A 519 -3.54 9.07 24.08
C ASP A 519 -5.00 8.71 23.77
N GLU A 520 -5.65 9.47 22.88
CA GLU A 520 -7.09 9.34 22.65
C GLU A 520 -7.52 7.98 22.09
N VAL A 521 -6.68 7.33 21.28
CA VAL A 521 -6.97 6.02 20.67
C VAL A 521 -6.68 4.90 21.66
N THR A 522 -5.48 4.90 22.24
CA THR A 522 -4.95 3.76 22.99
C THR A 522 -5.14 3.82 24.50
N GLN A 523 -5.57 4.97 25.03
CA GLN A 523 -5.85 5.23 26.46
C GLN A 523 -4.66 5.03 27.43
N VAL A 524 -3.47 4.69 26.92
CA VAL A 524 -2.20 4.74 27.68
C VAL A 524 -1.71 6.18 27.80
N ALA A 525 -0.60 6.39 28.51
CA ALA A 525 0.01 7.71 28.64
C ALA A 525 0.38 8.30 27.26
N ASN A 526 0.28 9.62 27.11
CA ASN A 526 0.83 10.32 25.96
C ASN A 526 2.27 10.80 26.25
N ARG A 527 2.90 11.45 25.26
CA ARG A 527 4.25 12.03 25.38
C ARG A 527 4.40 13.00 26.56
N ASN A 528 3.38 13.81 26.88
CA ASN A 528 3.45 14.78 27.98
C ASN A 528 3.53 14.05 29.33
N LYS A 529 2.71 13.02 29.52
CA LYS A 529 2.70 12.22 30.75
C LYS A 529 4.00 11.44 30.94
N LEU A 530 4.56 10.92 29.85
CA LEU A 530 5.88 10.29 29.86
C LEU A 530 6.96 11.28 30.34
N ILE A 531 7.02 12.49 29.75
CA ILE A 531 8.01 13.51 30.15
C ILE A 531 7.83 13.93 31.61
N GLU A 532 6.59 14.12 32.08
CA GLU A 532 6.29 14.42 33.49
C GLU A 532 6.81 13.32 34.45
N THR A 533 6.62 12.05 34.10
CA THR A 533 7.12 10.92 34.90
C THR A 533 8.65 10.81 34.85
N LEU A 534 9.26 11.07 33.69
CA LEU A 534 10.73 11.10 33.56
C LEU A 534 11.35 12.18 34.44
N ASP A 535 10.82 13.40 34.40
CA ASP A 535 11.29 14.53 35.21
C ASP A 535 11.16 14.25 36.72
N LYS A 536 10.03 13.69 37.17
CA LYS A 536 9.86 13.24 38.57
C LYS A 536 10.88 12.19 38.99
N CYS A 537 11.21 11.22 38.12
CA CYS A 537 12.25 10.23 38.41
C CYS A 537 13.65 10.86 38.50
N LEU A 538 13.95 11.84 37.64
CA LEU A 538 15.21 12.59 37.70
C LEU A 538 15.33 13.42 38.98
N GLN A 539 14.24 14.04 39.44
CA GLN A 539 14.18 14.81 40.69
C GLN A 539 14.23 13.93 41.96
N ALA A 540 13.95 12.64 41.86
CA ALA A 540 14.01 11.73 43.01
C ALA A 540 15.45 11.58 43.53
N ASN A 541 15.68 11.94 44.80
CA ASN A 541 16.96 11.74 45.49
C ASN A 541 17.16 10.25 45.82
N ASN A 542 17.77 9.52 44.88
CA ASN A 542 18.12 8.11 45.05
C ASN A 542 19.53 7.84 44.50
N THR A 543 20.28 6.97 45.17
CA THR A 543 21.74 6.80 45.01
C THR A 543 22.13 5.78 43.93
N TYR A 544 21.18 5.36 43.08
CA TYR A 544 21.45 4.38 42.03
C TYR A 544 22.17 5.00 40.82
N PRO A 545 23.24 4.37 40.30
CA PRO A 545 24.03 4.89 39.18
C PRO A 545 23.28 4.84 37.83
N VAL A 546 22.16 4.14 37.77
CA VAL A 546 21.16 4.24 36.70
C VAL A 546 19.80 4.47 37.35
N LYS A 547 19.09 5.53 36.96
CA LYS A 547 17.74 5.83 37.48
C LYS A 547 16.63 5.07 36.77
N GLY A 548 16.83 4.72 35.50
CA GLY A 548 15.88 3.93 34.71
C GLY A 548 16.32 3.75 33.26
N CYS A 549 15.51 3.06 32.48
CA CYS A 549 15.68 2.90 31.04
C CYS A 549 14.42 3.29 30.26
N LEU A 550 14.63 3.72 29.02
CA LEU A 550 13.60 4.08 28.06
C LEU A 550 13.70 3.14 26.86
N VAL A 551 12.66 2.32 26.65
CA VAL A 551 12.50 1.49 25.45
C VAL A 551 11.62 2.25 24.47
N LEU A 552 12.16 2.63 23.31
CA LEU A 552 11.38 3.13 22.18
C LEU A 552 11.04 1.98 21.24
N ILE A 553 9.80 1.96 20.76
CA ILE A 553 9.23 0.89 19.93
C ILE A 553 8.62 1.50 18.68
N ASN A 554 8.85 0.88 17.53
CA ASN A 554 8.16 1.26 16.29
C ASN A 554 7.64 0.02 15.55
N ILE A 555 6.36 0.05 15.16
CA ILE A 555 5.72 -1.01 14.38
C ILE A 555 6.12 -0.85 12.90
N THR A 556 6.91 -1.78 12.38
CA THR A 556 7.38 -1.73 10.99
C THR A 556 6.21 -1.90 10.03
N ARG A 557 6.20 -1.14 8.93
CA ARG A 557 5.15 -1.17 7.89
C ARG A 557 3.72 -0.88 8.39
N PHE A 558 3.52 -0.21 9.54
CA PHE A 558 2.17 0.13 10.03
C PHE A 558 1.31 0.90 8.99
N LYS A 559 1.93 1.78 8.18
CA LYS A 559 1.26 2.46 7.06
C LYS A 559 0.58 1.49 6.09
N PHE A 560 1.20 0.34 5.81
CA PHE A 560 0.63 -0.69 4.94
C PHE A 560 -0.62 -1.34 5.55
N ILE A 561 -0.66 -1.54 6.88
CA ILE A 561 -1.85 -2.03 7.59
C ILE A 561 -3.02 -1.04 7.39
N ASN A 562 -2.78 0.26 7.56
CA ASN A 562 -3.78 1.29 7.34
C ASN A 562 -4.26 1.35 5.87
N GLN A 563 -3.34 1.23 4.90
CA GLN A 563 -3.67 1.24 3.47
C GLN A 563 -4.46 -0.01 3.05
N LEU A 564 -4.14 -1.18 3.58
CA LEU A 564 -4.75 -2.46 3.21
C LEU A 564 -6.07 -2.76 3.93
N HIS A 565 -6.28 -2.20 5.14
CA HIS A 565 -7.41 -2.56 5.99
C HIS A 565 -8.22 -1.39 6.57
N GLY A 566 -7.83 -0.14 6.27
CA GLY A 566 -8.49 1.06 6.78
C GLY A 566 -8.04 1.45 8.19
N MET A 567 -8.33 2.71 8.55
CA MET A 567 -7.84 3.33 9.78
C MET A 567 -8.41 2.65 11.05
N GLU A 568 -9.68 2.25 11.06
CA GLU A 568 -10.29 1.58 12.23
C GLU A 568 -9.56 0.27 12.63
N VAL A 569 -9.06 -0.48 11.65
CA VAL A 569 -8.29 -1.70 11.91
C VAL A 569 -6.89 -1.36 12.41
N GLY A 570 -6.29 -0.29 11.88
CA GLY A 570 -5.03 0.26 12.37
C GLY A 570 -5.11 0.71 13.83
N ASP A 571 -6.14 1.47 14.19
CA ASP A 571 -6.41 1.88 15.56
C ASP A 571 -6.67 0.67 16.48
N GLY A 572 -7.42 -0.33 16.01
CA GLY A 572 -7.58 -1.61 16.72
C GLY A 572 -6.26 -2.35 16.98
N VAL A 573 -5.32 -2.33 16.02
CA VAL A 573 -3.96 -2.87 16.21
C VAL A 573 -3.19 -2.06 17.26
N LEU A 574 -3.24 -0.72 17.21
CA LEU A 574 -2.59 0.16 18.17
C LEU A 574 -3.12 -0.05 19.61
N CYS A 575 -4.44 -0.18 19.78
CA CYS A 575 -5.06 -0.50 21.06
C CYS A 575 -4.60 -1.87 21.58
N ALA A 576 -4.54 -2.89 20.71
CA ALA A 576 -4.11 -4.23 21.10
C ALA A 576 -2.62 -4.30 21.49
N VAL A 577 -1.75 -3.52 20.81
CA VAL A 577 -0.34 -3.32 21.20
C VAL A 577 -0.27 -2.64 22.57
N ALA A 578 -0.97 -1.52 22.75
CA ALA A 578 -0.98 -0.76 23.99
C ALA A 578 -1.46 -1.60 25.19
N GLN A 579 -2.50 -2.42 24.99
CA GLN A 579 -3.04 -3.33 25.98
C GLN A 579 -2.02 -4.41 26.38
N ARG A 580 -1.34 -5.05 25.41
CA ARG A 580 -0.31 -6.06 25.71
C ARG A 580 0.87 -5.49 26.47
N LEU A 581 1.41 -4.36 26.02
CA LEU A 581 2.50 -3.69 26.71
C LEU A 581 2.06 -3.30 28.13
N SER A 582 0.83 -2.80 28.32
CA SER A 582 0.31 -2.44 29.64
C SER A 582 0.16 -3.65 30.58
N ILE A 583 -0.27 -4.81 30.08
CA ILE A 583 -0.33 -6.06 30.87
C ILE A 583 1.07 -6.49 31.33
N VAL A 584 2.07 -6.37 30.46
CA VAL A 584 3.44 -6.83 30.72
C VAL A 584 4.23 -5.88 31.63
N TYR A 585 4.01 -4.56 31.50
CA TYR A 585 4.77 -3.53 32.21
C TYR A 585 4.03 -2.86 33.37
N GLY A 586 2.73 -3.12 33.60
CA GLY A 586 1.88 -2.29 34.46
C GLY A 586 2.37 -1.97 35.89
N SER A 587 3.17 -2.84 36.52
CA SER A 587 3.79 -2.57 37.84
C SER A 587 5.31 -2.28 37.79
N ARG A 588 5.89 -2.35 36.59
CA ARG A 588 7.33 -2.24 36.27
C ARG A 588 7.70 -0.91 35.61
N GLY A 589 6.77 -0.29 34.89
CA GLY A 589 7.03 0.94 34.14
C GLY A 589 5.77 1.59 33.56
N LEU A 590 5.96 2.76 32.96
CA LEU A 590 4.93 3.52 32.26
C LEU A 590 4.97 3.20 30.77
N VAL A 591 3.87 2.68 30.22
CA VAL A 591 3.67 2.55 28.77
C VAL A 591 3.04 3.84 28.24
N ALA A 592 3.60 4.39 27.18
CA ALA A 592 3.11 5.58 26.52
C ALA A 592 3.11 5.44 24.99
N ARG A 593 2.21 6.15 24.31
CA ARG A 593 2.25 6.36 22.85
C ARG A 593 2.80 7.75 22.57
N LEU A 594 3.76 7.84 21.64
CA LEU A 594 4.42 9.10 21.29
C LEU A 594 3.69 9.82 20.16
N ALA A 595 3.49 9.12 19.05
CA ALA A 595 2.72 9.52 17.87
C ALA A 595 2.59 8.31 16.93
N ALA A 596 1.56 8.29 16.08
CA ALA A 596 1.39 7.29 15.01
C ALA A 596 1.61 5.84 15.47
N ASP A 597 2.67 5.19 14.97
CA ASP A 597 3.12 3.81 15.18
C ASP A 597 4.29 3.69 16.18
N HIS A 598 4.57 4.75 16.94
CA HIS A 598 5.67 4.82 17.92
C HIS A 598 5.15 4.77 19.37
N PHE A 599 5.65 3.79 20.11
CA PHE A 599 5.43 3.63 21.54
C PHE A 599 6.73 3.85 22.32
N ALA A 600 6.59 4.14 23.61
CA ALA A 600 7.67 4.28 24.56
C ALA A 600 7.31 3.57 25.86
N ILE A 601 8.29 2.94 26.50
CA ILE A 601 8.14 2.34 27.82
C ILE A 601 9.27 2.87 28.70
N PHE A 602 8.90 3.49 29.81
CA PHE A 602 9.86 3.92 30.82
C PHE A 602 9.81 2.98 32.03
N CYS A 603 10.95 2.37 32.35
CA CYS A 603 11.11 1.53 33.54
C CYS A 603 12.06 2.21 34.52
N GLU A 604 11.63 2.38 35.77
CA GLU A 604 12.50 2.83 36.85
C GLU A 604 13.42 1.70 37.31
N ASN A 605 14.68 2.01 37.58
CA ASN A 605 15.64 1.01 38.04
C ASN A 605 15.31 0.57 39.48
N ARG A 606 15.27 -0.75 39.70
CA ARG A 606 15.06 -1.37 41.01
C ARG A 606 16.14 -2.43 41.34
N VAL A 607 17.23 -2.49 40.57
CA VAL A 607 18.32 -3.45 40.76
C VAL A 607 19.64 -2.78 41.15
N GLU A 608 20.48 -3.54 41.85
CA GLU A 608 21.81 -3.12 42.27
C GLU A 608 22.77 -2.93 41.09
N LYS A 609 23.81 -2.10 41.29
CA LYS A 609 24.78 -1.65 40.27
C LYS A 609 25.35 -2.78 39.40
N SER A 610 25.56 -3.98 39.95
CA SER A 610 26.14 -5.13 39.25
C SER A 610 25.22 -5.80 38.24
N LYS A 611 23.89 -5.59 38.30
CA LYS A 611 22.89 -6.23 37.43
C LYS A 611 22.17 -5.28 36.49
N VAL A 612 22.62 -4.03 36.43
CA VAL A 612 21.94 -2.97 35.68
C VAL A 612 21.89 -3.25 34.17
N ASP A 613 22.99 -3.74 33.58
CA ASP A 613 23.06 -3.99 32.14
C ASP A 613 22.18 -5.19 31.74
N GLU A 614 22.23 -6.29 32.49
CA GLU A 614 21.31 -7.44 32.36
C GLU A 614 19.84 -7.01 32.47
N TRP A 615 19.53 -6.09 33.40
CA TRP A 615 18.17 -5.57 33.58
C TRP A 615 17.73 -4.67 32.42
N ILE A 616 18.61 -3.82 31.87
CA ILE A 616 18.30 -3.01 30.68
C ILE A 616 17.98 -3.91 29.48
N GLU A 617 18.79 -4.95 29.25
CA GLU A 617 18.55 -5.94 28.20
C GLU A 617 17.24 -6.69 28.43
N GLN A 618 16.98 -7.15 29.65
CA GLN A 618 15.73 -7.81 30.02
C GLN A 618 14.50 -6.90 29.77
N MET A 619 14.59 -5.60 30.07
CA MET A 619 13.50 -4.65 29.81
C MET A 619 13.27 -4.43 28.31
N GLY A 620 14.30 -4.54 27.47
CA GLY A 620 14.16 -4.52 26.01
C GLY A 620 13.54 -5.82 25.47
N GLN A 621 14.07 -6.97 25.88
CA GLN A 621 13.62 -8.29 25.43
C GLN A 621 12.17 -8.57 25.82
N LEU A 622 11.75 -8.10 27.00
CA LEU A 622 10.36 -8.21 27.46
C LEU A 622 9.37 -7.49 26.54
N ALA A 623 9.77 -6.39 25.88
CA ALA A 623 8.92 -5.67 24.92
C ALA A 623 8.86 -6.42 23.58
N ALA A 624 9.98 -6.99 23.13
CA ALA A 624 10.02 -7.83 21.94
C ALA A 624 9.09 -9.03 22.07
N THR A 625 9.25 -9.82 23.14
CA THR A 625 8.46 -11.03 23.38
C THR A 625 6.98 -10.75 23.69
N ALA A 626 6.63 -9.55 24.17
CA ALA A 626 5.22 -9.13 24.28
C ALA A 626 4.52 -8.95 22.91
N LEU A 627 5.28 -8.66 21.84
CA LEU A 627 4.75 -8.38 20.51
C LEU A 627 4.99 -9.50 19.48
N GLU A 628 5.80 -10.51 19.80
CA GLU A 628 5.99 -11.74 18.99
C GLU A 628 4.68 -12.50 18.66
N PRO A 629 3.72 -12.72 19.60
CA PRO A 629 2.52 -13.49 19.29
C PRO A 629 1.57 -12.75 18.34
N ARG A 630 0.82 -13.45 17.50
CA ARG A 630 -0.19 -12.81 16.63
C ARG A 630 -1.21 -12.01 17.45
N LEU A 631 -1.47 -10.75 17.09
CA LEU A 631 -2.54 -9.92 17.66
C LEU A 631 -3.89 -10.31 17.05
N GLU A 632 -4.94 -10.32 17.86
CA GLU A 632 -6.31 -10.48 17.38
C GLU A 632 -7.03 -9.12 17.42
N VAL A 633 -7.58 -8.69 16.27
CA VAL A 633 -8.35 -7.45 16.14
C VAL A 633 -9.64 -7.79 15.39
N GLY A 634 -10.75 -7.78 16.13
CA GLY A 634 -12.02 -8.30 15.64
C GLY A 634 -11.93 -9.79 15.30
N ARG A 635 -12.04 -10.13 14.00
CA ARG A 635 -11.87 -11.50 13.49
C ARG A 635 -10.54 -11.72 12.74
N LYS A 636 -9.67 -10.71 12.65
CA LYS A 636 -8.40 -10.76 11.92
C LYS A 636 -7.23 -11.02 12.86
N ARG A 637 -6.19 -11.69 12.35
CA ARG A 637 -4.95 -12.01 13.06
C ARG A 637 -3.76 -11.32 12.40
N PHE A 638 -3.04 -10.50 13.16
CA PHE A 638 -1.89 -9.74 12.69
C PHE A 638 -0.60 -10.28 13.29
N MET A 639 0.40 -10.54 12.45
CA MET A 639 1.79 -10.68 12.88
C MET A 639 2.44 -9.32 12.72
N LEU A 640 2.98 -8.75 13.80
CA LEU A 640 3.68 -7.46 13.73
C LEU A 640 5.18 -7.71 13.68
N GLU A 641 5.85 -6.95 12.82
CA GLU A 641 7.27 -6.68 12.96
C GLU A 641 7.42 -5.37 13.74
N ALA A 642 8.26 -5.36 14.78
CA ALA A 642 8.58 -4.15 15.52
C ALA A 642 10.09 -4.03 15.72
N CYS A 643 10.58 -2.80 15.75
CA CYS A 643 11.95 -2.46 16.11
C CYS A 643 11.96 -1.81 17.49
N PHE A 644 12.99 -2.10 18.29
CA PHE A 644 13.12 -1.72 19.69
C PHE A 644 14.50 -1.08 19.92
N GLY A 645 14.53 0.11 20.50
CA GLY A 645 15.75 0.83 20.85
C GLY A 645 15.75 1.21 22.33
N VAL A 646 16.78 0.80 23.08
CA VAL A 646 16.84 1.02 24.53
C VAL A 646 17.92 2.04 24.88
N GLY A 647 17.54 3.12 25.57
CA GLY A 647 18.42 4.10 26.20
C GLY A 647 18.36 4.02 27.72
N ALA A 648 19.37 4.52 28.44
CA ALA A 648 19.41 4.43 29.90
C ALA A 648 19.93 5.72 30.56
N PHE A 649 19.28 6.11 31.66
CA PHE A 649 19.70 7.25 32.49
C PHE A 649 20.92 6.89 33.34
N ARG A 650 22.10 6.81 32.71
CA ARG A 650 23.38 6.56 33.38
C ARG A 650 23.92 7.86 34.00
N GLN A 651 24.18 7.83 35.30
CA GLN A 651 24.75 8.95 36.05
C GLN A 651 26.29 8.84 36.01
N ALA A 652 26.92 9.60 35.12
CA ALA A 652 28.38 9.76 35.13
C ALA A 652 28.79 10.69 36.30
N GLU A 653 29.84 10.33 37.03
CA GLU A 653 30.53 11.18 38.02
C GLU A 653 29.63 11.84 39.09
N GLY A 654 28.44 11.27 39.35
CA GLY A 654 27.52 11.74 40.38
C GLY A 654 26.63 12.92 39.98
N GLN A 655 26.72 13.45 38.76
CA GLN A 655 25.81 14.49 38.26
C GLN A 655 25.01 14.02 37.04
N LEU A 656 23.73 14.39 37.00
CA LEU A 656 22.89 14.25 35.81
C LEU A 656 23.09 15.48 34.92
N PRO A 657 23.29 15.32 33.60
CA PRO A 657 23.39 16.46 32.70
C PRO A 657 22.07 17.24 32.66
N ILE A 658 22.19 18.55 32.41
CA ILE A 658 21.06 19.52 32.41
C ILE A 658 19.91 19.09 31.48
N ASP A 659 20.22 18.31 30.44
CA ASP A 659 19.24 17.80 29.47
C ASP A 659 19.21 16.25 29.38
N ALA A 660 19.23 15.58 30.54
CA ALA A 660 19.21 14.12 30.63
C ALA A 660 17.99 13.47 29.93
N ILE A 661 16.84 14.16 29.85
CA ILE A 661 15.64 13.65 29.16
C ILE A 661 15.90 13.57 27.66
N ASN A 662 16.29 14.67 26.99
CA ASN A 662 16.56 14.60 25.55
C ASN A 662 17.74 13.66 25.25
N GLN A 663 18.72 13.57 26.14
CA GLN A 663 19.81 12.60 26.00
C GLN A 663 19.30 11.15 25.95
N VAL A 664 18.41 10.72 26.86
CA VAL A 664 17.91 9.33 26.83
C VAL A 664 17.03 9.06 25.60
N PHE A 665 16.24 10.06 25.16
CA PHE A 665 15.45 9.94 23.92
C PHE A 665 16.35 9.81 22.69
N ASN A 666 17.44 10.58 22.62
CA ASN A 666 18.42 10.47 21.55
C ASN A 666 19.13 9.11 21.56
N GLN A 667 19.58 8.63 22.74
CA GLN A 667 20.19 7.31 22.88
C GLN A 667 19.26 6.18 22.40
N ALA A 668 18.04 6.14 22.93
CA ALA A 668 17.04 5.14 22.55
C ALA A 668 16.64 5.27 21.07
N GLY A 669 16.59 6.48 20.53
CA GLY A 669 16.30 6.76 19.12
C GLY A 669 17.43 6.38 18.16
N MET A 670 18.69 6.42 18.62
CA MET A 670 19.85 5.91 17.86
C MET A 670 19.85 4.39 17.82
N ALA A 671 19.63 3.74 18.97
CA ALA A 671 19.44 2.29 19.03
C ALA A 671 18.25 1.84 18.15
N LEU A 672 17.11 2.56 18.19
CA LEU A 672 15.93 2.25 17.36
C LEU A 672 16.23 2.41 15.86
N ARG A 673 17.08 3.37 15.46
CA ARG A 673 17.53 3.51 14.07
C ARG A 673 18.46 2.38 13.64
N ALA A 674 19.39 1.94 14.50
CA ALA A 674 20.20 0.75 14.24
C ALA A 674 19.31 -0.51 14.07
N ALA A 675 18.28 -0.66 14.92
CA ALA A 675 17.32 -1.77 14.87
C ALA A 675 16.43 -1.80 13.60
N ARG A 676 16.41 -0.73 12.81
CA ARG A 676 15.66 -0.63 11.54
C ARG A 676 16.49 -1.00 10.30
N GLN A 677 17.81 -1.16 10.42
CA GLN A 677 18.64 -1.49 9.25
C GLN A 677 18.35 -2.91 8.73
N PRO A 678 18.50 -3.16 7.41
CA PRO A 678 18.40 -4.50 6.85
C PRO A 678 19.33 -5.47 7.58
N ASN A 679 18.84 -6.69 7.87
CA ASN A 679 19.55 -7.75 8.60
C ASN A 679 20.00 -7.40 10.04
N ALA A 680 19.63 -6.25 10.60
CA ALA A 680 19.94 -5.90 11.99
C ALA A 680 19.07 -6.68 12.99
N ILE A 681 19.63 -6.93 14.18
CA ILE A 681 18.85 -7.44 15.33
C ILE A 681 17.80 -6.38 15.68
N ARG A 682 16.53 -6.77 15.70
CA ARG A 682 15.37 -5.87 15.89
C ARG A 682 15.29 -5.23 17.27
N LEU A 683 16.04 -5.74 18.25
CA LEU A 683 16.27 -5.11 19.54
C LEU A 683 17.72 -4.62 19.58
N GLN A 684 17.91 -3.34 19.88
CA GLN A 684 19.22 -2.71 20.05
C GLN A 684 19.26 -1.96 21.38
N ILE A 685 20.40 -2.03 22.05
CA ILE A 685 20.68 -1.28 23.28
C ILE A 685 21.75 -0.24 22.95
N TYR A 686 21.52 1.00 23.35
CA TYR A 686 22.47 2.08 23.12
C TYR A 686 23.82 1.79 23.79
N ASN A 687 24.88 1.89 22.98
CA ASN A 687 26.26 1.93 23.44
C ASN A 687 26.97 3.18 22.88
N ALA A 688 28.14 3.53 23.42
CA ALA A 688 28.88 4.71 22.96
C ALA A 688 29.40 4.58 21.52
N GLN A 689 29.62 3.36 21.03
CA GLN A 689 30.09 3.11 19.66
C GLN A 689 29.04 3.50 18.62
N MET A 690 27.75 3.24 18.86
CA MET A 690 26.66 3.71 17.99
C MET A 690 26.65 5.24 17.81
N MET A 691 27.12 5.99 18.82
CA MET A 691 27.28 7.44 18.71
C MET A 691 28.54 7.83 17.94
N ALA A 692 29.66 7.15 18.17
CA ALA A 692 30.87 7.35 17.39
C ALA A 692 30.63 7.07 15.89
N GLU A 693 29.98 5.96 15.55
CA GLU A 693 29.64 5.58 14.16
C GLU A 693 28.68 6.58 13.50
N GLN A 694 27.64 7.04 14.20
CA GLN A 694 26.73 8.06 13.65
C GLN A 694 27.42 9.42 13.45
N LEU A 695 28.28 9.81 14.39
CA LEU A 695 29.06 11.05 14.27
C LEU A 695 30.09 10.95 13.14
N GLU A 696 30.77 9.81 13.00
CA GLU A 696 31.71 9.54 11.90
C GLU A 696 30.99 9.55 10.55
N LYS A 697 29.83 8.90 10.42
CA LYS A 697 29.03 8.96 9.18
C LYS A 697 28.65 10.39 8.79
N HIS A 698 28.16 11.18 9.75
CA HIS A 698 27.81 12.58 9.50
C HIS A 698 29.03 13.45 9.18
N HIS A 699 30.17 13.19 9.83
CA HIS A 699 31.43 13.86 9.53
C HIS A 699 31.88 13.53 8.10
N LEU A 700 31.91 12.24 7.74
CA LEU A 700 32.33 11.76 6.43
C LEU A 700 31.39 12.21 5.30
N GLN A 701 30.08 12.38 5.56
CA GLN A 701 29.15 13.06 4.64
C GLN A 701 29.50 14.54 4.44
N SER A 702 29.80 15.25 5.52
CA SER A 702 30.23 16.66 5.45
C SER A 702 31.57 16.80 4.72
N GLU A 703 32.53 15.90 4.96
CA GLU A 703 33.82 15.86 4.27
C GLU A 703 33.64 15.53 2.78
N LEU A 704 32.75 14.58 2.41
CA LEU A 704 32.44 14.25 1.02
C LEU A 704 31.87 15.46 0.25
N ALA A 705 31.03 16.27 0.89
CA ALA A 705 30.47 17.49 0.30
C ALA A 705 31.56 18.55 -0.03
N HIS A 706 32.66 18.56 0.71
CA HIS A 706 33.85 19.37 0.40
C HIS A 706 34.72 18.67 -0.66
N ALA A 707 34.93 17.36 -0.54
CA ALA A 707 35.74 16.55 -1.45
C ALA A 707 35.33 16.65 -2.93
N ILE A 708 34.02 16.76 -3.22
CA ILE A 708 33.46 16.99 -4.56
C ILE A 708 33.95 18.32 -5.16
N LYS A 709 34.18 19.34 -4.33
CA LYS A 709 34.63 20.68 -4.75
C LYS A 709 36.15 20.81 -4.75
N ASP A 710 36.81 20.27 -3.72
CA ASP A 710 38.22 20.51 -3.41
C ASP A 710 39.18 19.55 -4.16
N GLN A 711 38.76 19.04 -5.32
CA GLN A 711 39.52 18.11 -6.17
C GLN A 711 40.08 16.89 -5.42
N GLN A 712 39.36 16.35 -4.43
CA GLN A 712 39.79 15.16 -3.67
C GLN A 712 39.31 13.85 -4.32
N LEU A 713 38.33 13.92 -5.23
CA LEU A 713 37.87 12.77 -5.99
C LEU A 713 38.85 12.41 -7.13
N ARG A 714 38.92 11.12 -7.46
CA ARG A 714 39.79 10.55 -8.50
C ARG A 714 39.01 9.49 -9.26
N LEU A 715 39.02 9.53 -10.59
CA LEU A 715 38.54 8.41 -11.40
C LEU A 715 39.65 7.39 -11.61
N PHE A 716 39.35 6.15 -11.24
CA PHE A 716 40.09 4.98 -11.66
C PHE A 716 39.36 4.37 -12.85
N VAL A 717 40.09 3.64 -13.70
CA VAL A 717 39.50 2.85 -14.80
C VAL A 717 39.85 1.39 -14.64
N GLN A 718 38.92 0.51 -15.00
CA GLN A 718 39.18 -0.92 -15.18
C GLN A 718 38.89 -1.30 -16.65
N PRO A 719 39.82 -1.98 -17.35
CA PRO A 719 39.62 -2.40 -18.72
C PRO A 719 38.65 -3.58 -18.82
N GLN A 720 37.74 -3.48 -19.79
CA GLN A 720 36.93 -4.56 -20.32
C GLN A 720 37.61 -5.09 -21.59
N VAL A 721 37.77 -6.41 -21.69
CA VAL A 721 38.46 -7.04 -22.83
C VAL A 721 37.58 -8.05 -23.57
N SER A 722 37.86 -8.25 -24.86
CA SER A 722 37.30 -9.34 -25.64
C SER A 722 37.88 -10.69 -25.18
N GLN A 723 37.33 -11.81 -25.65
CA GLN A 723 37.96 -13.14 -25.43
C GLN A 723 39.38 -13.25 -26.01
N GLY A 724 39.70 -12.46 -27.05
CA GLY A 724 41.05 -12.31 -27.60
C GLY A 724 41.98 -11.41 -26.78
N GLN A 725 41.52 -10.93 -25.61
CA GLN A 725 42.20 -9.96 -24.74
C GLN A 725 42.42 -8.56 -25.34
N GLU A 726 41.68 -8.22 -26.40
CA GLU A 726 41.68 -6.87 -26.97
C GLU A 726 40.85 -5.91 -26.11
N LEU A 727 41.30 -4.67 -25.92
CA LEU A 727 40.57 -3.66 -25.14
C LEU A 727 39.30 -3.21 -25.87
N VAL A 728 38.13 -3.44 -25.26
CA VAL A 728 36.81 -3.05 -25.83
C VAL A 728 36.14 -1.91 -25.07
N GLY A 729 36.49 -1.70 -23.80
CA GLY A 729 35.88 -0.67 -22.95
C GLY A 729 36.66 -0.38 -21.67
N LEU A 730 36.22 0.65 -20.95
CA LEU A 730 36.76 1.10 -19.67
C LEU A 730 35.62 1.43 -18.71
N GLU A 731 35.53 0.74 -17.57
CA GLU A 731 34.61 1.14 -16.51
C GLU A 731 35.22 2.25 -15.66
N CYS A 732 34.52 3.37 -15.49
CA CYS A 732 34.93 4.49 -14.63
C CYS A 732 34.49 4.29 -13.18
N LEU A 733 35.49 4.06 -12.33
CA LEU A 733 35.34 3.70 -10.93
C LEU A 733 35.83 4.84 -10.03
N VAL A 734 34.91 5.56 -9.39
CA VAL A 734 35.26 6.68 -8.50
C VAL A 734 36.00 6.22 -7.25
N ARG A 735 36.99 6.98 -6.81
CA ARG A 735 37.71 6.83 -5.54
C ARG A 735 37.84 8.21 -4.89
N TRP A 736 37.90 8.24 -3.57
CA TRP A 736 38.11 9.48 -2.82
C TRP A 736 39.49 9.47 -2.18
N GLN A 737 40.36 10.39 -2.60
CA GLN A 737 41.64 10.65 -1.96
C GLN A 737 41.42 11.54 -0.72
N HIS A 738 41.03 10.92 0.38
CA HIS A 738 40.83 11.60 1.66
C HIS A 738 42.16 12.12 2.21
N PRO A 739 42.24 13.36 2.75
CA PRO A 739 43.48 13.90 3.29
C PRO A 739 44.08 13.05 4.41
N GLU A 740 43.25 12.66 5.39
CA GLU A 740 43.69 11.84 6.54
C GLU A 740 43.56 10.32 6.30
N LYS A 741 42.42 9.85 5.78
CA LYS A 741 42.12 8.41 5.64
C LYS A 741 42.72 7.74 4.39
N GLY A 742 43.42 8.49 3.53
CA GLY A 742 44.00 7.98 2.30
C GLY A 742 42.97 7.67 1.21
N LEU A 743 43.25 6.70 0.34
CA LEU A 743 42.39 6.38 -0.80
C LEU A 743 41.20 5.48 -0.38
N LEU A 744 40.01 6.05 -0.28
CA LEU A 744 38.78 5.35 0.09
C LEU A 744 38.07 4.73 -1.15
N PRO A 745 37.63 3.46 -1.09
CA PRO A 745 36.85 2.82 -2.13
C PRO A 745 35.35 3.17 -2.03
N PRO A 746 34.55 2.93 -3.10
CA PRO A 746 33.14 3.35 -3.19
C PRO A 746 32.28 2.93 -2.00
N GLY A 747 32.42 1.69 -1.53
CA GLY A 747 31.62 1.14 -0.43
C GLY A 747 31.73 1.87 0.91
N HIS A 748 32.71 2.78 1.09
CA HIS A 748 32.79 3.62 2.28
C HIS A 748 31.94 4.90 2.20
N PHE A 749 31.59 5.38 0.99
CA PHE A 749 30.98 6.71 0.81
C PHE A 749 29.79 6.75 -0.15
N ILE A 750 29.60 5.80 -1.07
CA ILE A 750 28.44 5.77 -1.97
C ILE A 750 27.14 5.61 -1.18
N THR A 751 27.04 4.66 -0.26
CA THR A 751 25.84 4.49 0.58
C THR A 751 25.52 5.75 1.40
N LEU A 752 26.54 6.47 1.88
CA LEU A 752 26.37 7.74 2.59
C LEU A 752 25.93 8.88 1.66
N ALA A 753 26.35 8.85 0.41
CA ALA A 753 25.92 9.78 -0.62
C ALA A 753 24.47 9.50 -1.04
N GLU A 754 24.06 8.23 -1.12
CA GLU A 754 22.69 7.79 -1.46
C GLU A 754 21.67 8.09 -0.35
N GLU A 755 22.08 7.94 0.92
CA GLU A 755 21.33 8.40 2.11
C GLU A 755 21.13 9.94 2.13
N SER A 756 21.79 10.70 1.25
CA SER A 756 21.72 12.16 1.15
C SER A 756 21.50 12.62 -0.30
N ASP A 757 21.56 13.93 -0.57
CA ASP A 757 21.52 14.45 -1.95
C ASP A 757 22.91 14.48 -2.62
N LEU A 758 23.98 14.14 -1.87
CA LEU A 758 25.35 14.18 -2.37
C LEU A 758 25.61 13.19 -3.52
N ILE A 759 24.83 12.11 -3.64
CA ILE A 759 24.96 11.18 -4.77
C ILE A 759 24.69 11.85 -6.13
N VAL A 760 23.86 12.90 -6.15
CA VAL A 760 23.58 13.66 -7.38
C VAL A 760 24.82 14.49 -7.76
N SER A 761 25.33 15.31 -6.85
CA SER A 761 26.54 16.12 -7.08
C SER A 761 27.80 15.29 -7.34
N LEU A 762 27.91 14.11 -6.71
CA LEU A 762 28.95 13.14 -7.00
C LEU A 762 28.79 12.56 -8.42
N GLY A 763 27.57 12.21 -8.81
CA GLY A 763 27.26 11.71 -10.15
C GLY A 763 27.51 12.73 -11.26
N GLU A 764 27.18 14.00 -11.03
CA GLU A 764 27.50 15.12 -11.92
C GLU A 764 29.02 15.22 -12.15
N TRP A 765 29.82 15.21 -11.07
CA TRP A 765 31.28 15.25 -11.14
C TRP A 765 31.85 14.02 -11.88
N VAL A 766 31.35 12.81 -11.57
CA VAL A 766 31.80 11.58 -12.23
C VAL A 766 31.48 11.62 -13.74
N MET A 767 30.29 12.09 -14.13
CA MET A 767 29.89 12.22 -15.54
C MET A 767 30.76 13.20 -16.30
N GLU A 768 31.04 14.38 -15.74
CA GLU A 768 31.93 15.38 -16.36
C GLU A 768 33.32 14.78 -16.63
N GLN A 769 33.93 14.16 -15.61
CA GLN A 769 35.26 13.59 -15.72
C GLN A 769 35.30 12.37 -16.66
N ALA A 770 34.26 11.52 -16.66
CA ALA A 770 34.17 10.38 -17.57
C ALA A 770 34.00 10.81 -19.04
N CYS A 771 33.24 11.88 -19.31
CA CYS A 771 33.16 12.47 -20.66
C CYS A 771 34.51 13.01 -21.14
N ALA A 772 35.29 13.64 -20.26
CA ALA A 772 36.65 14.10 -20.57
C ALA A 772 37.61 12.91 -20.85
N ILE A 773 37.53 11.85 -20.04
CA ILE A 773 38.26 10.59 -20.28
C ILE A 773 37.91 10.01 -21.65
N LEU A 774 36.63 9.90 -21.98
CA LEU A 774 36.12 9.36 -23.24
C LEU A 774 36.68 10.13 -24.45
N ALA A 775 36.61 11.46 -24.44
CA ALA A 775 37.17 12.31 -25.49
C ALA A 775 38.70 12.15 -25.65
N GLN A 776 39.42 11.81 -24.58
CA GLN A 776 40.87 11.60 -24.62
C GLN A 776 41.22 10.21 -25.17
N VAL A 777 40.53 9.13 -24.75
CA VAL A 777 40.80 7.77 -25.24
C VAL A 777 40.34 7.54 -26.68
N GLN A 778 39.25 8.21 -27.12
CA GLN A 778 38.77 8.15 -28.51
C GLN A 778 39.76 8.74 -29.54
N LYS A 779 40.73 9.57 -29.12
CA LYS A 779 41.83 10.03 -29.99
C LYS A 779 42.83 8.92 -30.35
N ILE A 780 42.86 7.84 -29.55
CA ILE A 780 43.75 6.69 -29.72
C ILE A 780 42.96 5.53 -30.36
N GLN A 781 41.80 5.20 -29.80
CA GLN A 781 40.91 4.14 -30.28
C GLN A 781 39.49 4.71 -30.45
N PRO A 782 39.10 5.16 -31.67
CA PRO A 782 37.85 5.90 -31.89
C PRO A 782 36.56 5.18 -31.48
N ASN A 783 36.58 3.85 -31.40
CA ASN A 783 35.44 3.00 -31.06
C ASN A 783 35.44 2.51 -29.60
N ILE A 784 36.39 2.96 -28.76
CA ILE A 784 36.42 2.55 -27.35
C ILE A 784 35.20 3.10 -26.59
N ARG A 785 34.68 2.29 -25.67
CA ARG A 785 33.58 2.66 -24.78
C ARG A 785 34.10 3.03 -23.38
N VAL A 786 33.44 3.97 -22.73
CA VAL A 786 33.64 4.32 -21.32
C VAL A 786 32.30 4.15 -20.62
N ALA A 787 32.27 3.25 -19.64
CA ALA A 787 31.10 2.91 -18.86
C ALA A 787 31.09 3.69 -17.53
N VAL A 788 29.91 4.17 -17.11
CA VAL A 788 29.75 5.03 -15.93
C VAL A 788 28.53 4.61 -15.13
N ASN A 789 28.77 4.28 -13.86
CA ASN A 789 27.72 3.92 -12.90
C ASN A 789 26.89 5.12 -12.45
N ILE A 790 25.56 5.05 -12.62
CA ILE A 790 24.62 6.12 -12.27
C ILE A 790 23.54 5.61 -11.30
N SER A 791 23.43 6.26 -10.14
CA SER A 791 22.42 5.91 -9.15
C SER A 791 20.99 6.25 -9.62
N PRO A 792 19.96 5.52 -9.16
CA PRO A 792 18.58 5.82 -9.50
C PRO A 792 18.17 7.26 -9.16
N LYS A 793 18.68 7.80 -8.06
CA LYS A 793 18.39 9.17 -7.59
C LYS A 793 18.99 10.26 -8.48
N HIS A 794 20.14 9.98 -9.12
CA HIS A 794 20.72 10.88 -10.12
C HIS A 794 20.00 10.75 -11.47
N PHE A 795 19.71 9.53 -11.93
CA PHE A 795 19.01 9.31 -13.21
C PHE A 795 17.59 9.91 -13.21
N ARG A 796 16.86 9.82 -12.09
CA ARG A 796 15.50 10.39 -11.97
C ARG A 796 15.47 11.92 -11.94
N GLN A 797 16.60 12.64 -11.88
CA GLN A 797 16.57 14.11 -11.98
C GLN A 797 15.95 14.58 -13.30
N ALA A 798 15.16 15.65 -13.26
CA ALA A 798 14.47 16.17 -14.45
C ALA A 798 15.45 16.74 -15.50
N TYR A 799 16.60 17.22 -15.06
CA TYR A 799 17.64 17.86 -15.88
C TYR A 799 18.76 16.90 -16.34
N PHE A 800 18.71 15.61 -15.95
CA PHE A 800 19.78 14.63 -16.19
C PHE A 800 20.18 14.54 -17.67
N ASN A 801 19.19 14.41 -18.58
CA ASN A 801 19.45 14.29 -20.02
C ASN A 801 20.18 15.53 -20.57
N ALA A 802 19.78 16.73 -20.14
CA ALA A 802 20.37 17.98 -20.61
C ALA A 802 21.82 18.16 -20.10
N GLN A 803 22.09 17.79 -18.84
CA GLN A 803 23.44 17.79 -18.29
C GLN A 803 24.35 16.78 -19.00
N CYS A 804 23.90 15.53 -19.17
CA CYS A 804 24.66 14.47 -19.82
C CYS A 804 25.13 14.90 -21.23
N LEU A 805 24.21 15.43 -22.04
CA LEU A 805 24.53 15.96 -23.37
C LEU A 805 25.45 17.20 -23.30
N GLY A 806 25.28 18.05 -22.28
CA GLY A 806 26.16 19.19 -22.01
C GLY A 806 27.60 18.79 -21.73
N TYR A 807 27.84 17.79 -20.87
CA TYR A 807 29.18 17.30 -20.56
C TYR A 807 29.86 16.65 -21.77
N LEU A 808 29.13 15.85 -22.55
CA LEU A 808 29.62 15.27 -23.81
C LEU A 808 30.04 16.35 -24.82
N ALA A 809 29.19 17.37 -24.99
CA ALA A 809 29.48 18.50 -25.88
C ALA A 809 30.68 19.35 -25.41
N ALA A 810 30.80 19.59 -24.10
CA ALA A 810 31.92 20.34 -23.53
C ALA A 810 33.26 19.59 -23.66
N ALA A 811 33.25 18.26 -23.50
CA ALA A 811 34.43 17.42 -23.68
C ALA A 811 34.79 17.18 -25.17
N GLY A 812 33.84 17.33 -26.09
CA GLY A 812 33.99 16.93 -27.48
C GLY A 812 34.01 15.41 -27.68
N ALA A 813 33.41 14.66 -26.76
CA ALA A 813 33.33 13.20 -26.82
C ALA A 813 32.25 12.74 -27.82
N ASN A 814 32.49 11.64 -28.54
CA ASN A 814 31.46 11.01 -29.35
C ASN A 814 30.49 10.23 -28.42
N PRO A 815 29.20 10.59 -28.36
CA PRO A 815 28.22 9.98 -27.45
C PRO A 815 28.09 8.47 -27.61
N LYS A 816 28.40 7.92 -28.80
CA LYS A 816 28.37 6.47 -29.07
C LYS A 816 29.35 5.63 -28.26
N GLY A 817 30.36 6.27 -27.66
CA GLY A 817 31.29 5.63 -26.73
C GLY A 817 30.91 5.80 -25.26
N LEU A 818 29.88 6.57 -24.91
CA LEU A 818 29.40 6.65 -23.53
C LEU A 818 28.41 5.51 -23.27
N MET A 819 28.72 4.72 -22.26
CA MET A 819 27.82 3.70 -21.72
C MET A 819 27.41 4.11 -20.31
N ILE A 820 26.11 4.16 -20.05
CA ILE A 820 25.56 4.44 -18.73
C ILE A 820 25.15 3.11 -18.11
N GLU A 821 25.79 2.75 -17.00
CA GLU A 821 25.47 1.59 -16.20
C GLU A 821 24.41 1.97 -15.16
N ILE A 822 23.34 1.18 -15.10
CA ILE A 822 22.20 1.40 -14.19
C ILE A 822 21.84 0.09 -13.50
N THR A 823 21.63 0.16 -12.18
CA THR A 823 21.13 -0.99 -11.43
C THR A 823 19.64 -1.20 -11.68
N GLU A 824 19.22 -2.46 -11.62
CA GLU A 824 17.84 -2.89 -11.82
C GLU A 824 16.81 -2.16 -10.93
N SER A 825 17.24 -1.70 -9.75
CA SER A 825 16.41 -0.94 -8.80
C SER A 825 15.79 0.35 -9.36
N LEU A 826 16.35 0.91 -10.44
CA LEU A 826 15.82 2.09 -11.11
C LEU A 826 14.36 1.91 -11.58
N PHE A 827 13.99 0.70 -11.98
CA PHE A 827 12.73 0.40 -12.68
C PHE A 827 11.52 0.12 -11.77
N VAL A 828 11.69 0.14 -10.44
CA VAL A 828 10.67 -0.36 -9.49
C VAL A 828 9.41 0.53 -9.39
N ASP A 829 9.53 1.85 -9.56
CA ASP A 829 8.42 2.78 -9.34
C ASP A 829 7.88 3.45 -10.63
N ASP A 830 8.77 3.92 -11.52
CA ASP A 830 8.44 4.87 -12.61
C ASP A 830 8.98 4.41 -13.98
N LEU A 831 8.67 3.17 -14.39
CA LEU A 831 9.23 2.52 -15.58
C LEU A 831 9.09 3.36 -16.88
N ASP A 832 7.92 3.93 -17.14
CA ASP A 832 7.66 4.63 -18.42
C ASP A 832 8.40 5.98 -18.52
N GLU A 833 8.62 6.70 -17.41
CA GLU A 833 9.45 7.92 -17.40
C GLU A 833 10.93 7.57 -17.67
N VAL A 834 11.41 6.49 -17.04
CA VAL A 834 12.78 5.99 -17.23
C VAL A 834 13.01 5.58 -18.68
N ILE A 835 12.11 4.80 -19.28
CA ILE A 835 12.19 4.41 -20.70
C ILE A 835 12.20 5.64 -21.61
N ALA A 836 11.38 6.65 -21.34
CA ALA A 836 11.35 7.89 -22.12
C ALA A 836 12.70 8.64 -22.06
N LYS A 837 13.29 8.80 -20.86
CA LYS A 837 14.61 9.44 -20.68
C LYS A 837 15.73 8.66 -21.39
N MET A 838 15.77 7.34 -21.25
CA MET A 838 16.76 6.49 -21.91
C MET A 838 16.62 6.55 -23.43
N THR A 839 15.40 6.45 -23.96
CA THR A 839 15.12 6.51 -25.41
C THR A 839 15.58 7.84 -26.00
N GLU A 840 15.40 8.96 -25.30
CA GLU A 840 15.91 10.25 -25.74
C GLU A 840 17.44 10.27 -25.83
N LEU A 841 18.15 9.75 -24.82
CA LEU A 841 19.62 9.66 -24.85
C LEU A 841 20.13 8.70 -25.94
N LYS A 842 19.41 7.60 -26.23
CA LYS A 842 19.75 6.71 -27.37
C LYS A 842 19.66 7.39 -28.73
N LYS A 843 18.79 8.40 -28.93
CA LYS A 843 18.75 9.16 -30.20
C LYS A 843 20.07 9.89 -30.47
N HIS A 844 20.80 10.27 -29.42
CA HIS A 844 22.14 10.85 -29.53
C HIS A 844 23.26 9.79 -29.68
N GLY A 845 22.93 8.50 -29.52
CA GLY A 845 23.83 7.37 -29.64
C GLY A 845 24.39 6.84 -28.33
N ILE A 846 24.03 7.42 -27.18
CA ILE A 846 24.43 6.94 -25.85
C ILE A 846 23.85 5.54 -25.64
N ARG A 847 24.63 4.66 -25.01
CA ARG A 847 24.25 3.26 -24.74
C ARG A 847 23.95 3.03 -23.26
N PHE A 848 23.20 1.98 -22.97
CA PHE A 848 22.86 1.58 -21.60
C PHE A 848 23.26 0.14 -21.30
N SER A 849 23.84 -0.08 -20.12
CA SER A 849 24.16 -1.40 -19.57
C SER A 849 23.35 -1.63 -18.29
N ILE A 850 22.83 -2.84 -18.11
CA ILE A 850 22.18 -3.24 -16.85
C ILE A 850 23.22 -3.88 -15.94
N ASP A 851 23.46 -3.24 -14.79
CA ASP A 851 24.40 -3.70 -13.78
C ASP A 851 23.73 -4.52 -12.67
N ASP A 852 24.52 -5.32 -11.95
CA ASP A 852 24.08 -6.20 -10.87
C ASP A 852 22.94 -7.19 -11.25
N PHE A 853 22.82 -7.55 -12.54
CA PHE A 853 21.67 -8.30 -13.04
C PHE A 853 21.52 -9.68 -12.38
N GLY A 854 20.37 -9.90 -11.74
CA GLY A 854 20.04 -11.13 -11.02
C GLY A 854 20.17 -11.05 -9.50
N THR A 855 20.68 -9.94 -8.94
CA THR A 855 20.67 -9.67 -7.49
C THR A 855 19.36 -9.02 -7.01
N GLY A 856 18.57 -8.48 -7.93
CA GLY A 856 17.38 -7.65 -7.69
C GLY A 856 16.01 -8.36 -7.84
N TYR A 857 15.00 -7.55 -8.13
CA TYR A 857 13.59 -7.88 -8.26
C TYR A 857 13.12 -7.93 -9.74
N SER A 858 14.00 -8.36 -10.66
CA SER A 858 13.69 -8.44 -12.10
C SER A 858 12.45 -9.28 -12.39
N SER A 859 11.42 -8.62 -12.92
CA SER A 859 10.55 -9.31 -13.86
C SER A 859 11.19 -9.24 -15.25
N LEU A 860 11.39 -10.42 -15.83
CA LEU A 860 11.86 -10.57 -17.20
C LEU A 860 10.95 -9.88 -18.23
N SER A 861 9.69 -9.57 -17.89
CA SER A 861 8.72 -9.01 -18.84
C SER A 861 9.02 -7.56 -19.26
N TYR A 862 9.63 -6.73 -18.40
CA TYR A 862 9.95 -5.36 -18.80
C TYR A 862 11.30 -5.25 -19.51
N LEU A 863 12.22 -6.22 -19.31
CA LEU A 863 13.57 -6.22 -19.89
C LEU A 863 13.53 -6.07 -21.41
N GLN A 864 12.57 -6.73 -22.08
CA GLN A 864 12.36 -6.67 -23.54
C GLN A 864 11.94 -5.28 -24.05
N HIS A 865 11.39 -4.42 -23.19
CA HIS A 865 10.98 -3.06 -23.53
C HIS A 865 11.99 -1.99 -23.10
N LEU A 866 13.03 -2.38 -22.36
CA LEU A 866 14.08 -1.46 -21.97
C LEU A 866 14.99 -1.15 -23.17
N PRO A 867 15.26 0.14 -23.44
CA PRO A 867 16.22 0.55 -24.46
C PRO A 867 17.65 0.36 -23.92
N VAL A 868 18.08 -0.89 -23.76
CA VAL A 868 19.43 -1.28 -23.30
C VAL A 868 20.24 -1.89 -24.45
N ASP A 869 21.55 -1.97 -24.25
CA ASP A 869 22.52 -2.45 -25.24
C ASP A 869 23.37 -3.61 -24.68
N GLU A 870 23.56 -3.64 -23.36
CA GLU A 870 24.48 -4.55 -22.68
C GLU A 870 23.90 -5.04 -21.34
N LEU A 871 24.31 -6.24 -20.93
CA LEU A 871 23.96 -6.84 -19.65
C LEU A 871 25.21 -7.37 -18.95
N LYS A 872 25.40 -6.97 -17.69
CA LYS A 872 26.55 -7.37 -16.85
C LYS A 872 26.16 -8.54 -15.95
N ILE A 873 26.94 -9.62 -15.99
CA ILE A 873 26.79 -10.78 -15.11
C ILE A 873 27.62 -10.53 -13.85
N ASP A 874 26.94 -10.30 -12.73
CA ASP A 874 27.56 -10.01 -11.44
C ASP A 874 28.58 -11.09 -11.00
N ARG A 875 29.62 -10.61 -10.33
CA ARG A 875 30.72 -11.37 -9.73
C ARG A 875 30.25 -12.50 -8.82
N ALA A 876 29.13 -12.39 -8.10
CA ALA A 876 28.66 -13.49 -7.24
C ALA A 876 28.34 -14.75 -8.06
N PHE A 877 27.75 -14.60 -9.26
CA PHE A 877 27.50 -15.72 -10.15
C PHE A 877 28.79 -16.30 -10.75
N ILE A 878 29.76 -15.44 -11.08
CA ILE A 878 31.06 -15.86 -11.62
C ILE A 878 31.88 -16.66 -10.59
N LEU A 879 31.88 -16.22 -9.32
CA LEU A 879 32.46 -16.96 -8.19
C LEU A 879 31.71 -18.28 -7.92
N GLY A 880 30.38 -18.25 -7.99
CA GLY A 880 29.52 -19.42 -7.76
C GLY A 880 29.76 -20.57 -8.74
N MET A 881 30.16 -20.28 -9.98
CA MET A 881 30.44 -21.31 -10.99
C MET A 881 31.39 -22.42 -10.51
N GLU A 882 32.34 -22.13 -9.61
CA GLU A 882 33.32 -23.10 -9.10
C GLU A 882 32.68 -24.22 -8.26
N ARG A 883 31.50 -23.97 -7.67
CA ARG A 883 30.75 -24.95 -6.86
C ARG A 883 29.79 -25.73 -7.76
N TYR A 884 29.98 -27.05 -7.83
CA TYR A 884 29.26 -27.95 -8.74
C TYR A 884 27.72 -27.84 -8.65
N GLY A 885 27.05 -27.87 -9.80
CA GLY A 885 25.63 -28.21 -9.92
C GLY A 885 24.74 -27.08 -10.44
N LEU A 886 24.38 -26.14 -9.57
CA LEU A 886 23.27 -25.21 -9.81
C LEU A 886 23.73 -23.82 -10.28
N GLU A 887 24.74 -23.21 -9.66
CA GLU A 887 25.14 -21.81 -9.97
C GLU A 887 25.73 -21.68 -11.39
N GLY A 888 26.42 -22.71 -11.90
CA GLY A 888 26.89 -22.77 -13.29
C GLY A 888 25.76 -22.82 -14.34
N SER A 889 24.52 -23.14 -13.96
CA SER A 889 23.36 -23.04 -14.85
C SER A 889 22.96 -21.58 -15.07
N LEU A 890 23.08 -20.74 -14.05
CA LEU A 890 22.61 -19.35 -14.04
C LEU A 890 23.35 -18.48 -15.05
N VAL A 891 24.68 -18.51 -15.04
CA VAL A 891 25.52 -17.80 -16.02
C VAL A 891 25.15 -18.21 -17.44
N SER A 892 24.91 -19.52 -17.66
CA SER A 892 24.52 -20.06 -18.97
C SER A 892 23.14 -19.56 -19.42
N SER A 893 22.19 -19.42 -18.49
CA SER A 893 20.83 -18.96 -18.76
C SER A 893 20.71 -17.44 -18.91
N ILE A 894 21.44 -16.66 -18.09
CA ILE A 894 21.53 -15.20 -18.23
C ILE A 894 22.15 -14.86 -19.59
N TYR A 895 23.23 -15.55 -19.97
CA TYR A 895 23.82 -15.41 -21.30
C TYR A 895 22.81 -15.77 -22.42
N ALA A 896 22.15 -16.93 -22.34
CA ALA A 896 21.18 -17.34 -23.36
C ALA A 896 20.02 -16.34 -23.53
N MET A 897 19.50 -15.81 -22.42
CA MET A 897 18.49 -14.77 -22.40
C MET A 897 18.99 -13.47 -23.06
N ALA A 898 20.18 -12.99 -22.69
CA ALA A 898 20.77 -11.79 -23.28
C ALA A 898 21.00 -11.93 -24.79
N GLN A 899 21.45 -13.10 -25.25
CA GLN A 899 21.58 -13.41 -26.69
C GLN A 899 20.24 -13.43 -27.42
N GLN A 900 19.19 -13.98 -26.81
CA GLN A 900 17.81 -13.95 -27.35
C GLN A 900 17.28 -12.50 -27.49
N MET A 901 17.79 -11.58 -26.66
CA MET A 901 17.49 -10.15 -26.71
C MET A 901 18.45 -9.32 -27.58
N GLN A 902 19.46 -9.95 -28.21
CA GLN A 902 20.50 -9.29 -28.99
C GLN A 902 21.34 -8.27 -28.18
N LEU A 903 21.52 -8.52 -26.89
CA LEU A 903 22.35 -7.70 -25.99
C LEU A 903 23.82 -8.15 -26.00
N GLU A 904 24.73 -7.18 -25.91
CA GLU A 904 26.12 -7.44 -25.54
C GLU A 904 26.17 -7.98 -24.08
N VAL A 905 27.14 -8.83 -23.76
CA VAL A 905 27.25 -9.44 -22.41
C VAL A 905 28.65 -9.24 -21.86
N VAL A 906 28.74 -8.74 -20.64
CA VAL A 906 29.99 -8.61 -19.87
C VAL A 906 29.94 -9.55 -18.67
N ALA A 907 30.99 -10.34 -18.45
CA ALA A 907 31.15 -11.15 -17.24
C ALA A 907 32.16 -10.49 -16.29
N GLU A 908 31.73 -10.22 -15.05
CA GLU A 908 32.49 -9.44 -14.07
C GLU A 908 33.23 -10.27 -13.02
N GLY A 909 34.22 -9.65 -12.37
CA GLY A 909 34.88 -10.26 -11.22
C GLY A 909 35.68 -11.52 -11.55
N ILE A 910 36.14 -11.68 -12.80
CA ILE A 910 36.99 -12.80 -13.22
C ILE A 910 38.36 -12.68 -12.54
N GLU A 911 38.68 -13.61 -11.64
CA GLU A 911 39.88 -13.60 -10.80
C GLU A 911 40.91 -14.66 -11.20
N ASN A 912 40.49 -15.74 -11.88
CA ASN A 912 41.39 -16.85 -12.23
C ASN A 912 41.12 -17.46 -13.62
N THR A 913 42.13 -18.16 -14.14
CA THR A 913 42.11 -18.79 -15.47
C THR A 913 41.03 -19.87 -15.61
N THR A 914 40.64 -20.55 -14.52
CA THR A 914 39.60 -21.60 -14.53
C THR A 914 38.23 -21.00 -14.84
N GLN A 915 37.92 -19.83 -14.26
CA GLN A 915 36.70 -19.07 -14.56
C GLN A 915 36.70 -18.65 -16.03
N TRP A 916 37.79 -18.06 -16.52
CA TRP A 916 37.93 -17.64 -17.93
C TRP A 916 37.75 -18.82 -18.90
N GLN A 917 38.38 -19.98 -18.66
CA GLN A 917 38.23 -21.18 -19.49
C GLN A 917 36.79 -21.70 -19.54
N ARG A 918 36.01 -21.56 -18.46
CA ARG A 918 34.58 -21.94 -18.42
C ARG A 918 33.67 -20.93 -19.13
N LEU A 919 34.12 -19.68 -19.26
CA LEU A 919 33.43 -18.61 -19.98
C LEU A 919 33.75 -18.64 -21.49
N ALA A 920 34.90 -19.20 -21.91
CA ALA A 920 35.32 -19.34 -23.30
C ALA A 920 34.40 -20.21 -24.20
N ARG A 921 33.35 -20.82 -23.63
CA ARG A 921 32.30 -21.55 -24.37
C ARG A 921 31.15 -20.67 -24.87
N PHE A 922 31.14 -19.39 -24.48
CA PHE A 922 30.12 -18.41 -24.85
C PHE A 922 30.71 -17.46 -25.90
N ASP A 923 30.11 -17.39 -27.08
CA ASP A 923 30.58 -16.49 -28.14
C ASP A 923 30.41 -15.01 -27.77
N GLN A 924 31.23 -14.13 -28.32
CA GLN A 924 31.13 -12.66 -28.18
C GLN A 924 31.08 -12.10 -26.73
N LEU A 925 31.32 -12.92 -25.71
CA LEU A 925 31.31 -12.54 -24.31
C LEU A 925 32.52 -11.64 -23.98
N GLN A 926 32.24 -10.49 -23.37
CA GLN A 926 33.25 -9.55 -22.89
C GLN A 926 33.60 -9.87 -21.43
N LEU A 927 34.84 -9.55 -21.04
CA LEU A 927 35.43 -10.06 -19.81
C LEU A 927 36.02 -8.91 -18.98
N GLN A 928 35.66 -8.86 -17.70
CA GLN A 928 36.17 -7.88 -16.74
C GLN A 928 36.57 -8.58 -15.43
N GLY A 929 37.71 -8.18 -14.86
CA GLY A 929 38.16 -8.74 -13.59
C GLY A 929 39.65 -8.60 -13.32
N PHE A 930 40.06 -8.98 -12.10
CA PHE A 930 41.43 -8.85 -11.62
C PHE A 930 42.43 -9.78 -12.33
N LEU A 931 41.95 -10.80 -13.05
CA LEU A 931 42.78 -11.63 -13.94
C LEU A 931 43.43 -10.79 -15.06
N PHE A 932 42.70 -9.80 -15.59
CA PHE A 932 43.15 -8.95 -16.70
C PHE A 932 43.83 -7.69 -16.19
N ALA A 933 43.13 -6.93 -15.33
CA ALA A 933 43.71 -5.81 -14.61
C ALA A 933 42.87 -5.44 -13.38
N LYS A 934 43.55 -4.94 -12.34
CA LYS A 934 42.90 -4.21 -11.25
C LYS A 934 42.57 -2.77 -11.70
N PRO A 935 41.54 -2.12 -11.11
CA PRO A 935 41.29 -0.70 -11.32
C PRO A 935 42.54 0.14 -11.04
N GLN A 936 42.89 1.03 -11.96
CA GLN A 936 44.09 1.88 -11.90
C GLN A 936 43.71 3.36 -12.06
N PHE A 937 44.48 4.27 -11.46
CA PHE A 937 44.23 5.70 -11.59
C PHE A 937 44.39 6.12 -13.07
N TYR A 938 43.40 6.79 -13.63
CA TYR A 938 43.30 7.00 -15.09
C TYR A 938 44.57 7.57 -15.76
N PRO A 939 45.22 8.62 -15.23
CA PRO A 939 46.44 9.16 -15.84
C PRO A 939 47.63 8.20 -15.89
N ASP A 940 47.70 7.23 -14.97
CA ASP A 940 48.80 6.24 -14.92
C ASP A 940 48.48 5.02 -15.78
N TRP A 941 47.21 4.60 -15.80
CA TRP A 941 46.70 3.62 -16.76
C TRP A 941 46.92 4.08 -18.20
N LEU A 942 46.59 5.34 -18.53
CA LEU A 942 46.74 5.89 -19.88
C LEU A 942 48.19 5.87 -20.38
N LYS A 943 49.16 6.24 -19.53
CA LYS A 943 50.59 6.17 -19.88
C LYS A 943 51.01 4.73 -20.18
N THR A 944 50.58 3.79 -19.34
CA THR A 944 50.89 2.37 -19.48
C THR A 944 50.33 1.83 -20.79
N TRP A 945 49.05 2.11 -21.08
CA TRP A 945 48.39 1.71 -22.32
C TRP A 945 49.05 2.32 -23.58
N GLN A 946 49.39 3.62 -23.54
CA GLN A 946 50.14 4.29 -24.62
C GLN A 946 51.52 3.67 -24.87
N SER A 947 52.22 3.21 -23.82
CA SER A 947 53.50 2.51 -23.99
C SER A 947 53.34 1.10 -24.56
N THR A 948 52.17 0.47 -24.40
CA THR A 948 51.88 -0.87 -24.97
C THR A 948 51.44 -0.80 -26.44
N ILE A 949 50.86 0.31 -26.91
CA ILE A 949 50.45 0.49 -28.32
C ILE A 949 51.62 0.95 -29.22
N ASN A 950 52.64 1.61 -28.66
CA ASN A 950 53.79 2.13 -29.41
C ASN A 950 54.96 1.12 -29.52
N VAL A 951 54.69 -0.18 -29.31
CA VAL A 951 55.63 -1.32 -29.41
C VAL A 951 55.06 -2.34 -30.38
#